data_AF-A0A397J0V7-F1
#
_entry.id   AF-A0A397J0V7-F1
#
_cell.length_a   1.000
_cell.length_b   1.000
_cell.length_c   1.000
_cell.angle_alpha   90.00
_cell.angle_beta   90.00
_cell.angle_gamma   90.00
#
_symmetry.space_group_name_H-M   'P 1'
#
loop_
_entity.id
_entity.type
_entity.pdbx_description
1 polymer ?
#
loop_
_entity_poly.entity_id
_entity_poly.type
_entity_poly.pdbx_seq_one_letter_code
_entity_poly.pdbx_strand_id
1 'polypeptide(L)'
;MSKRYQKKAKINKKVPPTVSSTSGTSGASTQGRDAEVIEKVPSLQKEPSMFSGFGNLQLGHPSKIWVKYGDSQPAKIVFKGEDVDDLKEAIKTRLSNQLGDVDVNQITLRRHDEEVDLRPGLSVDESFKNDDDTPLQVIVKDSEQPVAERPIKKLRIERGWKLYTASDGHSVELPPQIIDMLESEKFVPDNRTDFQNAFQNTCARKSITLPRLGQKPKHFAEGYQGNALLVTGQMINIWDEISADSDHSIKRVLSGPMGVGKSYISYFLASKAYAEGWIVLYIADASDLDAETSVRAGEVICTYFLALNKDILTAANLKWIVRHADYPSDKVEVFVAENILDFLKTSDHKTLLIVDEHGALFEKDPPVPTRLPVLGPLMNLNYWGEHYKISRVIFTGTAHAKYEREHIKNGHKQKCMIFVGPIQSDVFDELMQLHSVLKEPNIKEEAKKVTNCVPRELLHLVGFIDSLKITITNASHFQHALKEFENHRVDDILLSAQQYYNVLQTNERTRYYESLTSMFLPNRPTVQFDWKFLDLGLIYRYKKEGITHYLPLCPPAQKALLKMYTSFDLPENVKNQLKIGNLNGDQFEEALFNRLVSRCNTTIQLNTTDLNNNNRNVITLQFNDYGLIKPSQLSLGPGNDKVLGRGFNRYPRFDYMLGPIFIQVSISNFTSHNSKSSTNIRQAFKPMSAQAGISLMQINGRNQIEIYLDEMYGPGHSARIDLQNKFVVTRDGKCVPGFRIVYIRGSPGTPNHSEKVREFPDIVHVTFEEIRSQLFPNII
;
A
#
# COMPACT_ATOMS: atom_id res chain seq x y z
N MET A 1 -19.18 -44.71 0.46
CA MET A 1 -18.04 -45.63 0.58
C MET A 1 -16.79 -44.82 0.89
N SER A 2 -16.13 -45.17 1.99
CA SER A 2 -15.14 -44.35 2.72
C SER A 2 -13.71 -44.74 2.34
N LYS A 3 -12.81 -43.77 2.13
CA LYS A 3 -11.38 -43.92 2.42
C LYS A 3 -10.80 -42.63 3.01
N ARG A 4 -10.35 -42.78 4.27
CA ARG A 4 -9.56 -41.85 5.08
C ARG A 4 -8.13 -41.73 4.55
N TYR A 5 -7.52 -40.55 4.69
CA TYR A 5 -6.09 -40.42 4.93
C TYR A 5 -5.86 -39.42 6.08
N GLN A 6 -5.39 -39.94 7.23
CA GLN A 6 -4.81 -39.17 8.33
C GLN A 6 -3.29 -39.26 8.22
N LYS A 7 -2.58 -38.14 8.34
CA LYS A 7 -1.14 -38.12 8.62
C LYS A 7 -0.87 -37.21 9.82
N LYS A 8 -0.53 -37.83 10.95
CA LYS A 8 0.02 -37.19 12.16
C LYS A 8 1.52 -36.99 11.97
N ALA A 9 2.05 -35.82 12.33
CA ALA A 9 3.47 -35.62 12.58
C ALA A 9 3.65 -35.08 14.01
N LYS A 10 4.28 -35.89 14.86
CA LYS A 10 4.85 -35.50 16.17
C LYS A 10 6.27 -35.00 15.92
N ILE A 11 6.65 -33.84 16.47
CA ILE A 11 8.06 -33.47 16.63
C ILE A 11 8.30 -33.13 18.10
N ASN A 12 9.28 -33.84 18.67
CA ASN A 12 9.69 -33.82 20.06
C ASN A 12 10.51 -32.56 20.39
N LYS A 13 10.21 -31.94 21.54
CA LYS A 13 11.10 -31.00 22.25
C LYS A 13 12.33 -31.73 22.76
N LYS A 14 13.53 -31.23 22.47
CA LYS A 14 14.76 -31.51 23.22
C LYS A 14 15.34 -30.20 23.74
N VAL A 15 15.43 -30.13 25.07
CA VAL A 15 16.14 -29.13 25.87
C VAL A 15 17.58 -29.63 26.07
N PRO A 16 18.61 -28.76 26.07
CA PRO A 16 19.87 -29.04 26.74
C PRO A 16 20.00 -28.27 28.07
N PRO A 17 20.79 -28.79 29.03
CA PRO A 17 20.69 -28.41 30.44
C PRO A 17 21.62 -27.26 30.85
N THR A 18 21.20 -26.63 31.95
CA THR A 18 21.93 -25.71 32.81
C THR A 18 23.18 -26.35 33.43
N VAL A 19 24.31 -25.65 33.47
CA VAL A 19 25.42 -25.90 34.39
C VAL A 19 25.82 -24.59 35.08
N SER A 20 26.00 -24.68 36.38
CA SER A 20 26.25 -23.64 37.38
C SER A 20 27.74 -23.30 37.57
N SER A 21 28.00 -22.00 37.73
CA SER A 21 28.95 -21.29 38.61
C SER A 21 30.18 -21.99 39.24
N THR A 22 31.34 -21.32 39.12
CA THR A 22 32.36 -21.03 40.16
C THR A 22 33.25 -19.88 39.62
N SER A 23 33.25 -18.66 40.18
CA SER A 23 33.91 -18.13 41.39
C SER A 23 35.44 -17.96 41.30
N GLY A 24 35.90 -16.70 41.46
CA GLY A 24 37.23 -16.33 41.98
C GLY A 24 37.93 -15.24 41.15
N THR A 25 37.84 -13.93 41.49
CA THR A 25 38.79 -13.13 42.32
C THR A 25 40.26 -13.37 41.95
N SER A 26 41.14 -12.40 41.73
CA SER A 26 41.38 -11.02 42.21
C SER A 26 42.49 -10.44 41.30
N GLY A 27 42.87 -9.16 41.26
CA GLY A 27 42.64 -7.98 42.07
C GLY A 27 43.64 -6.88 41.65
N ALA A 28 43.43 -5.69 42.23
CA ALA A 28 44.37 -4.57 42.41
C ALA A 28 44.91 -3.85 41.14
N SER A 29 44.54 -2.61 40.82
CA SER A 29 44.54 -1.31 41.53
C SER A 29 45.82 -0.48 41.32
N THR A 30 45.66 0.72 40.75
CA THR A 30 46.31 2.00 41.13
C THR A 30 45.76 3.07 40.18
N GLN A 31 44.91 4.03 40.62
CA GLN A 31 45.28 5.35 41.20
C GLN A 31 46.45 6.00 40.45
N GLY A 32 46.38 7.21 39.89
CA GLY A 32 45.40 8.29 39.85
C GLY A 32 46.12 9.58 39.43
N ARG A 33 45.35 10.65 39.12
CA ARG A 33 45.76 12.07 39.10
C ARG A 33 46.72 12.50 37.97
N ASP A 34 46.67 13.67 37.34
CA ASP A 34 45.93 14.94 37.49
C ASP A 34 45.97 15.67 36.12
N ALA A 35 44.98 16.55 35.87
CA ALA A 35 45.03 17.92 35.30
C ALA A 35 46.11 18.30 34.23
N GLU A 36 45.91 19.12 33.19
CA GLU A 36 45.05 20.29 32.94
C GLU A 36 45.11 20.66 31.44
N VAL A 37 44.01 21.22 30.90
CA VAL A 37 43.89 22.41 30.01
C VAL A 37 44.65 22.39 28.66
N ILE A 38 44.00 22.57 27.50
CA ILE A 38 43.79 23.88 26.84
C ILE A 38 42.68 23.82 25.76
N GLU A 39 41.77 24.80 25.87
CA GLU A 39 40.94 25.56 24.92
C GLU A 39 40.12 24.95 23.74
N LYS A 40 38.79 25.20 23.85
CA LYS A 40 37.87 25.96 22.95
C LYS A 40 37.71 25.47 21.48
N VAL A 41 36.60 24.85 21.06
CA VAL A 41 35.22 25.38 20.77
C VAL A 41 35.20 26.36 19.57
N PRO A 42 34.20 26.37 18.65
CA PRO A 42 33.56 25.30 17.87
C PRO A 42 33.39 25.70 16.36
N SER A 43 33.17 24.76 15.44
CA SER A 43 32.64 25.13 14.10
C SER A 43 31.12 25.06 14.08
N LEU A 44 30.49 26.24 13.97
CA LEU A 44 29.08 26.45 13.73
C LEU A 44 28.69 26.13 12.28
N GLN A 45 27.61 25.38 12.17
CA GLN A 45 26.50 25.44 11.19
C GLN A 45 26.69 26.27 9.91
N LYS A 46 26.38 25.64 8.77
CA LYS A 46 25.54 26.25 7.73
C LYS A 46 24.50 25.26 7.23
N GLU A 47 23.25 25.71 7.28
CA GLU A 47 22.05 25.10 6.72
C GLU A 47 22.15 24.93 5.18
N PRO A 48 21.41 23.98 4.58
CA PRO A 48 21.22 23.92 3.14
C PRO A 48 20.10 24.88 2.70
N SER A 49 20.47 25.96 2.01
CA SER A 49 19.54 26.86 1.33
C SER A 49 19.05 26.27 0.00
N MET A 50 17.78 26.52 -0.30
CA MET A 50 17.06 26.16 -1.51
C MET A 50 17.70 26.68 -2.81
N PHE A 51 17.49 25.90 -3.89
CA PHE A 51 17.30 26.30 -5.29
C PHE A 51 18.18 27.43 -5.86
N SER A 52 19.17 27.03 -6.66
CA SER A 52 19.51 27.71 -7.93
C SER A 52 20.42 26.81 -8.76
N GLY A 53 19.97 26.42 -9.96
CA GLY A 53 20.82 25.72 -10.91
C GLY A 53 20.09 24.73 -11.80
N PHE A 54 19.11 25.21 -12.57
CA PHE A 54 18.94 24.67 -13.92
C PHE A 54 20.28 24.91 -14.63
N GLY A 55 21.10 23.87 -14.72
CA GLY A 55 22.19 23.82 -15.69
C GLY A 55 21.54 23.80 -17.06
N ASN A 56 21.30 24.99 -17.61
CA ASN A 56 21.05 25.17 -19.02
C ASN A 56 22.15 24.43 -19.78
N LEU A 57 21.71 23.65 -20.78
CA LEU A 57 22.46 23.21 -21.93
C LEU A 57 23.65 24.15 -22.23
N GLN A 58 24.88 23.69 -22.00
CA GLN A 58 26.00 24.18 -22.80
C GLN A 58 25.96 23.46 -24.16
N LEU A 59 24.94 23.81 -24.95
CA LEU A 59 24.95 23.59 -26.39
C LEU A 59 26.07 24.46 -26.95
N GLY A 60 27.14 23.84 -27.46
CA GLY A 60 28.07 24.50 -28.40
C GLY A 60 29.54 24.64 -28.00
N HIS A 61 30.02 24.09 -26.88
CA HIS A 61 31.47 23.99 -26.67
C HIS A 61 32.03 22.76 -27.40
N PRO A 62 33.00 22.92 -28.33
CA PRO A 62 33.53 21.80 -29.07
C PRO A 62 34.31 20.86 -28.15
N SER A 63 33.81 19.63 -28.00
CA SER A 63 34.47 18.57 -27.25
C SER A 63 35.68 18.05 -28.02
N LYS A 64 36.81 17.89 -27.33
CA LYS A 64 38.03 17.32 -27.91
C LYS A 64 38.08 15.84 -27.57
N ILE A 65 37.91 14.98 -28.56
CA ILE A 65 37.87 13.51 -28.40
C ILE A 65 39.01 12.90 -29.20
N TRP A 66 39.71 11.94 -28.61
CA TRP A 66 40.76 11.17 -29.26
C TRP A 66 40.22 9.82 -29.74
N VAL A 67 40.56 9.46 -30.97
CA VAL A 67 40.14 8.21 -31.61
C VAL A 67 41.34 7.50 -32.24
N LYS A 68 41.30 6.18 -32.34
CA LYS A 68 42.36 5.37 -32.97
C LYS A 68 41.73 4.32 -33.87
N TYR A 69 42.24 4.18 -35.09
CA TYR A 69 41.80 3.17 -36.07
C TYR A 69 42.95 2.21 -36.38
N GLY A 70 42.77 0.92 -36.08
CA GLY A 70 43.83 -0.08 -36.23
C GLY A 70 45.10 0.29 -35.44
N ASP A 71 46.26 0.10 -36.07
CA ASP A 71 47.57 0.44 -35.49
C ASP A 71 47.99 1.90 -35.71
N SER A 72 47.07 2.77 -36.13
CA SER A 72 47.37 4.19 -36.36
C SER A 72 47.74 4.92 -35.07
N GLN A 73 48.45 6.04 -35.19
CA GLN A 73 48.56 6.98 -34.07
C GLN A 73 47.17 7.56 -33.72
N PRO A 74 46.86 7.78 -32.42
CA PRO A 74 45.62 8.42 -31.99
C PRO A 74 45.44 9.79 -32.66
N ALA A 75 44.23 10.06 -33.14
CA ALA A 75 43.88 11.29 -33.81
C ALA A 75 42.87 12.08 -32.98
N LYS A 76 43.11 13.39 -32.87
CA LYS A 76 42.22 14.31 -32.16
C LYS A 76 41.11 14.83 -33.08
N ILE A 77 39.88 14.74 -32.60
CA ILE A 77 38.66 15.25 -33.23
C ILE A 77 38.10 16.39 -32.40
N VAL A 78 37.74 17.47 -33.09
CA VAL A 78 36.99 18.59 -32.51
C VAL A 78 35.53 18.35 -32.86
N PHE A 79 34.77 17.84 -31.89
CA PHE A 79 33.40 17.39 -32.06
C PHE A 79 32.39 18.47 -31.65
N LYS A 80 31.35 18.66 -32.47
CA LYS A 80 30.29 19.67 -32.27
C LYS A 80 28.86 19.09 -32.37
N GLY A 81 28.72 17.78 -32.52
CA GLY A 81 27.42 17.11 -32.54
C GLY A 81 26.92 16.76 -31.15
N GLU A 82 25.80 16.03 -31.08
CA GLU A 82 25.13 15.71 -29.82
C GLU A 82 25.30 14.24 -29.41
N ASP A 83 25.46 13.33 -30.36
CA ASP A 83 25.47 11.89 -30.10
C ASP A 83 26.56 11.10 -30.85
N VAL A 84 26.58 9.79 -30.61
CA VAL A 84 27.55 8.85 -31.18
C VAL A 84 27.45 8.77 -32.71
N ASP A 85 26.29 9.01 -33.32
CA ASP A 85 26.15 8.94 -34.78
C ASP A 85 26.74 10.18 -35.44
N ASP A 86 26.52 11.37 -34.87
CA ASP A 86 27.25 12.58 -35.27
C ASP A 86 28.78 12.41 -35.11
N LEU A 87 29.21 11.70 -34.07
CA LEU A 87 30.63 11.46 -33.80
C LEU A 87 31.25 10.53 -34.86
N LYS A 88 30.51 9.53 -35.35
CA LYS A 88 30.97 8.67 -36.45
C LYS A 88 31.16 9.45 -37.74
N GLU A 89 30.26 10.37 -38.07
CA GLU A 89 30.38 11.28 -39.22
C GLU A 89 31.65 12.15 -39.12
N ALA A 90 31.89 12.71 -37.93
CA ALA A 90 33.10 13.50 -37.66
C ALA A 90 34.38 12.66 -37.79
N ILE A 91 34.35 11.40 -37.33
CA ILE A 91 35.45 10.43 -37.46
C ILE A 91 35.69 10.09 -38.92
N LYS A 92 34.65 9.77 -39.69
CA LYS A 92 34.74 9.47 -41.13
C LYS A 92 35.39 10.61 -41.89
N THR A 93 34.99 11.83 -41.58
CA THR A 93 35.55 13.04 -42.20
C THR A 93 37.03 13.22 -41.85
N ARG A 94 37.40 13.06 -40.57
CA ARG A 94 38.76 13.28 -40.07
C ARG A 94 39.74 12.21 -40.51
N LEU A 95 39.31 10.95 -40.53
CA LEU A 95 40.10 9.77 -40.90
C LEU A 95 39.81 9.31 -42.33
N SER A 96 39.32 10.19 -43.21
CA SER A 96 38.93 9.87 -44.59
C SER A 96 40.04 9.15 -45.37
N ASN A 97 41.29 9.57 -45.22
CA ASN A 97 42.45 8.91 -45.84
C ASN A 97 42.72 7.48 -45.32
N GLN A 98 42.26 7.13 -44.12
CA GLN A 98 42.45 5.81 -43.50
C GLN A 98 41.23 4.91 -43.67
N LEU A 99 40.04 5.50 -43.69
CA LEU A 99 38.75 4.80 -43.78
C LEU A 99 38.23 4.69 -45.23
N GLY A 100 38.88 5.28 -46.23
CA GLY A 100 38.54 5.12 -47.66
C GLY A 100 37.06 5.33 -47.97
N ASP A 101 36.43 4.36 -48.64
CA ASP A 101 35.00 4.37 -49.03
C ASP A 101 34.05 3.72 -48.00
N VAL A 102 34.51 3.40 -46.79
CA VAL A 102 33.69 2.78 -45.74
C VAL A 102 32.44 3.62 -45.42
N ASP A 103 31.26 3.01 -45.43
CA ASP A 103 30.01 3.68 -45.04
C ASP A 103 30.03 4.01 -43.54
N VAL A 104 29.51 5.18 -43.14
CA VAL A 104 29.48 5.61 -41.73
C VAL A 104 28.74 4.60 -40.84
N ASN A 105 27.74 3.90 -41.38
CA ASN A 105 27.00 2.84 -40.68
C ASN A 105 27.84 1.59 -40.38
N GLN A 106 28.97 1.41 -41.08
CA GLN A 106 29.93 0.32 -40.82
C GLN A 106 30.94 0.70 -39.74
N ILE A 107 30.98 1.97 -39.33
CA ILE A 107 31.85 2.46 -38.26
C ILE A 107 31.20 2.20 -36.91
N THR A 108 31.90 1.44 -36.09
CA THR A 108 31.54 1.19 -34.69
C THR A 108 32.60 1.79 -33.77
N LEU A 109 32.17 2.33 -32.64
CA LEU A 109 33.04 2.97 -31.65
C LEU A 109 33.04 2.19 -30.36
N ARG A 110 34.18 2.14 -29.69
CA ARG A 110 34.38 1.40 -28.45
C ARG A 110 35.32 2.17 -27.54
N ARG A 111 35.11 2.11 -26.22
CA ARG A 111 36.01 2.73 -25.24
C ARG A 111 37.31 1.92 -25.11
N HIS A 112 38.39 2.59 -24.73
CA HIS A 112 39.66 1.92 -24.47
C HIS A 112 39.47 0.83 -23.41
N ASP A 113 39.97 -0.39 -23.69
CA ASP A 113 39.84 -1.59 -22.84
C ASP A 113 38.42 -2.09 -22.53
N GLU A 114 37.38 -1.59 -23.21
CA GLU A 114 36.03 -2.12 -23.11
C GLU A 114 35.71 -3.04 -24.29
N GLU A 115 35.04 -4.17 -24.08
CA GLU A 115 34.62 -5.06 -25.17
C GLU A 115 33.27 -4.68 -25.80
N VAL A 116 32.57 -3.69 -25.22
CA VAL A 116 31.21 -3.31 -25.60
C VAL A 116 31.23 -2.13 -26.56
N ASP A 117 30.53 -2.29 -27.68
CA ASP A 117 30.37 -1.24 -28.67
C ASP A 117 29.41 -0.15 -28.17
N LEU A 118 29.75 1.11 -28.44
CA LEU A 118 28.93 2.26 -28.12
C LEU A 118 27.67 2.26 -28.99
N ARG A 119 26.52 2.41 -28.33
CA ARG A 119 25.21 2.38 -28.98
C ARG A 119 25.01 3.64 -29.85
N PRO A 120 24.47 3.49 -31.08
CA PRO A 120 23.93 4.61 -31.86
C PRO A 120 22.95 5.44 -31.03
N GLY A 121 22.92 6.76 -31.23
CA GLY A 121 22.09 7.72 -30.49
C GLY A 121 22.44 7.93 -29.01
N LEU A 122 23.53 7.34 -28.50
CA LEU A 122 24.02 7.65 -27.15
C LEU A 122 24.60 9.08 -27.13
N SER A 123 24.12 9.92 -26.21
CA SER A 123 24.61 11.31 -26.08
C SER A 123 26.09 11.35 -25.73
N VAL A 124 26.84 12.19 -26.43
CA VAL A 124 28.28 12.41 -26.18
C VAL A 124 28.41 13.54 -25.16
N ASP A 125 28.60 13.17 -23.91
CA ASP A 125 28.73 14.08 -22.76
C ASP A 125 30.14 14.04 -22.14
N GLU A 126 30.31 14.61 -20.94
CA GLU A 126 31.60 14.62 -20.24
C GLU A 126 32.19 13.22 -20.01
N SER A 127 31.37 12.16 -20.02
CA SER A 127 31.86 10.79 -19.88
C SER A 127 32.69 10.31 -21.06
N PHE A 128 32.65 10.99 -22.20
CA PHE A 128 33.44 10.69 -23.41
C PHE A 128 34.81 11.38 -23.44
N LYS A 129 35.16 12.14 -22.40
CA LYS A 129 36.45 12.79 -22.30
C LYS A 129 37.56 11.75 -22.18
N ASN A 130 38.53 11.82 -23.10
CA ASN A 130 39.70 10.95 -23.15
C ASN A 130 40.95 11.71 -23.64
N ASP A 131 42.06 10.99 -23.73
CA ASP A 131 43.36 11.48 -24.19
C ASP A 131 44.00 10.53 -25.22
N ASP A 132 45.23 10.82 -25.62
CA ASP A 132 46.02 10.02 -26.55
C ASP A 132 46.44 8.66 -25.99
N ASP A 133 46.50 8.51 -24.67
CA ASP A 133 46.77 7.22 -24.01
C ASP A 133 45.50 6.34 -23.96
N THR A 134 44.31 6.93 -23.93
CA THR A 134 43.01 6.22 -23.81
C THR A 134 42.02 6.51 -24.97
N PRO A 135 42.43 6.40 -26.25
CA PRO A 135 41.58 6.80 -27.36
C PRO A 135 40.39 5.84 -27.54
N LEU A 136 39.28 6.38 -28.06
CA LEU A 136 38.17 5.53 -28.53
C LEU A 136 38.66 4.70 -29.73
N GLN A 137 38.38 3.41 -29.70
CA GLN A 137 38.72 2.51 -30.79
C GLN A 137 37.65 2.60 -31.88
N VAL A 138 38.09 2.91 -33.10
CA VAL A 138 37.28 2.90 -34.31
C VAL A 138 37.41 1.52 -34.94
N ILE A 139 36.28 0.85 -35.13
CA ILE A 139 36.21 -0.49 -35.70
C ILE A 139 35.34 -0.42 -36.95
N VAL A 140 35.90 -0.81 -38.09
CA VAL A 140 35.13 -0.95 -39.34
C VAL A 140 34.66 -2.39 -39.42
N LYS A 141 33.34 -2.57 -39.52
CA LYS A 141 32.77 -3.88 -39.83
C LYS A 141 33.00 -4.12 -41.32
N ASP A 142 33.77 -5.17 -41.65
CA ASP A 142 33.95 -5.58 -43.05
C ASP A 142 32.58 -5.71 -43.71
N SER A 143 32.47 -5.19 -44.93
CA SER A 143 31.25 -5.17 -45.70
C SER A 143 30.66 -6.58 -45.78
N GLU A 144 29.58 -6.82 -45.04
CA GLU A 144 28.59 -7.79 -45.45
C GLU A 144 28.20 -7.41 -46.87
N GLN A 145 28.52 -8.29 -47.82
CA GLN A 145 27.92 -8.30 -49.14
C GLN A 145 26.41 -8.10 -48.99
N PRO A 146 25.74 -7.44 -49.95
CA PRO A 146 24.31 -7.22 -49.88
C PRO A 146 23.65 -8.56 -49.58
N VAL A 147 23.00 -8.65 -48.43
CA VAL A 147 22.21 -9.80 -48.04
C VAL A 147 21.06 -9.88 -49.03
N ALA A 148 21.32 -10.54 -50.15
CA ALA A 148 20.29 -11.22 -50.90
C ALA A 148 19.46 -12.00 -49.88
N GLU A 149 18.15 -12.06 -50.03
CA GLU A 149 17.19 -12.74 -49.12
C GLU A 149 17.41 -14.26 -48.94
N ARG A 150 18.61 -14.78 -49.25
CA ARG A 150 19.00 -16.20 -49.32
C ARG A 150 19.69 -16.78 -48.06
N PRO A 151 20.44 -16.07 -47.19
CA PRO A 151 21.02 -16.68 -45.98
C PRO A 151 19.98 -16.93 -44.89
N ILE A 152 19.02 -16.01 -44.68
CA ILE A 152 17.97 -16.17 -43.65
C ILE A 152 17.06 -17.35 -43.99
N LYS A 153 16.62 -17.47 -45.25
CA LYS A 153 15.79 -18.62 -45.69
C LYS A 153 16.52 -19.95 -45.50
N LYS A 154 17.82 -20.02 -45.82
CA LYS A 154 18.62 -21.23 -45.61
C LYS A 154 18.74 -21.59 -44.13
N LEU A 155 19.00 -20.60 -43.27
CA LEU A 155 19.13 -20.79 -41.83
C LEU A 155 17.80 -21.25 -41.17
N ARG A 156 16.67 -20.71 -41.64
CA ARG A 156 15.33 -21.11 -41.19
C ARG A 156 14.99 -22.54 -41.56
N ILE A 157 15.34 -22.97 -42.78
CA ILE A 157 15.20 -24.37 -43.22
C ILE A 157 16.07 -25.28 -42.36
N GLU A 158 17.33 -24.91 -42.11
CA GLU A 158 18.26 -25.69 -41.26
C GLU A 158 17.77 -25.80 -39.80
N ARG A 159 17.09 -24.77 -39.28
CA ARG A 159 16.49 -24.74 -37.93
C ARG A 159 15.07 -25.30 -37.86
N GLY A 160 14.55 -25.82 -38.98
CA GLY A 160 13.25 -26.47 -39.04
C GLY A 160 12.06 -25.53 -38.85
N TRP A 161 12.20 -24.24 -39.15
CA TRP A 161 11.05 -23.31 -39.15
C TRP A 161 9.95 -23.84 -40.07
N LYS A 162 8.69 -23.70 -39.64
CA LYS A 162 7.54 -24.20 -40.41
C LYS A 162 6.54 -23.08 -40.67
N LEU A 163 5.73 -23.30 -41.70
CA LEU A 163 4.65 -22.41 -42.05
C LEU A 163 3.48 -22.60 -41.09
N TYR A 164 2.97 -21.51 -40.53
CA TYR A 164 1.79 -21.46 -39.66
C TYR A 164 0.75 -20.50 -40.25
N THR A 165 -0.52 -20.87 -40.22
CA THR A 165 -1.63 -20.02 -40.68
C THR A 165 -2.19 -19.22 -39.51
N ALA A 166 -2.03 -17.90 -39.57
CA ALA A 166 -2.47 -16.98 -38.54
C ALA A 166 -3.99 -16.70 -38.59
N SER A 167 -4.51 -15.92 -37.63
CA SER A 167 -5.94 -15.64 -37.50
C SER A 167 -6.54 -14.87 -38.68
N ASP A 168 -5.73 -14.08 -39.40
CA ASP A 168 -6.12 -13.36 -40.61
C ASP A 168 -6.06 -14.23 -41.88
N GLY A 169 -5.80 -15.54 -41.74
CA GLY A 169 -5.72 -16.50 -42.83
C GLY A 169 -4.41 -16.47 -43.63
N HIS A 170 -3.50 -15.54 -43.32
CA HIS A 170 -2.19 -15.46 -43.96
C HIS A 170 -1.18 -16.39 -43.28
N SER A 171 -0.26 -16.92 -44.07
CA SER A 171 0.79 -17.82 -43.59
C SER A 171 2.07 -17.06 -43.19
N VAL A 172 2.71 -17.51 -42.11
CA VAL A 172 3.97 -16.96 -41.59
C VAL A 172 4.92 -18.09 -41.20
N GLU A 173 6.22 -17.92 -41.45
CA GLU A 173 7.25 -18.85 -40.98
C GLU A 173 7.56 -18.58 -39.50
N LEU A 174 7.49 -19.61 -38.65
CA LEU A 174 7.76 -19.50 -37.22
C LEU A 174 8.74 -20.59 -36.75
N PRO A 175 9.50 -20.33 -35.66
CA PRO A 175 10.29 -21.36 -34.99
C PRO A 175 9.40 -22.50 -34.47
N PRO A 176 9.88 -23.76 -34.48
CA PRO A 176 9.13 -24.91 -33.97
C PRO A 176 8.59 -24.71 -32.55
N GLN A 177 9.40 -24.14 -31.66
CA GLN A 177 9.04 -23.90 -30.26
C GLN A 177 7.80 -23.00 -30.12
N ILE A 178 7.65 -22.02 -31.01
CA ILE A 178 6.51 -21.09 -31.01
C ILE A 178 5.27 -21.76 -31.61
N ILE A 179 5.44 -22.60 -32.63
CA ILE A 179 4.34 -23.39 -33.20
C ILE A 179 3.80 -24.37 -32.16
N ASP A 180 4.69 -25.08 -31.45
CA ASP A 180 4.31 -26.02 -30.39
C ASP A 180 3.50 -25.32 -29.29
N MET A 181 3.83 -24.05 -28.95
CA MET A 181 3.06 -23.25 -28.00
C MET A 181 1.70 -22.78 -28.56
N LEU A 182 1.62 -22.43 -29.85
CA LEU A 182 0.37 -22.02 -30.51
C LEU A 182 -0.62 -23.19 -30.67
N GLU A 183 -0.10 -24.38 -30.96
CA GLU A 183 -0.87 -25.62 -31.10
C GLU A 183 -1.23 -26.27 -29.75
N SER A 184 -0.64 -25.79 -28.66
CA SER A 184 -0.93 -26.27 -27.31
C SER A 184 -2.36 -25.95 -26.88
N GLU A 185 -2.98 -26.93 -26.20
CA GLU A 185 -4.27 -26.78 -25.51
C GLU A 185 -4.11 -26.29 -24.06
N LYS A 186 -2.88 -26.06 -23.61
CA LYS A 186 -2.61 -25.53 -22.26
C LYS A 186 -2.98 -24.05 -22.20
N PHE A 187 -3.66 -23.67 -21.11
CA PHE A 187 -4.06 -22.29 -20.83
C PHE A 187 -4.96 -21.66 -21.90
N VAL A 188 -5.57 -22.45 -22.79
CA VAL A 188 -6.50 -21.95 -23.80
C VAL A 188 -7.77 -21.43 -23.11
N PRO A 189 -8.12 -20.14 -23.32
CA PRO A 189 -9.34 -19.57 -22.79
C PRO A 189 -10.57 -20.12 -23.51
N ASP A 190 -11.74 -20.02 -22.87
CA ASP A 190 -13.02 -20.18 -23.55
C ASP A 190 -13.23 -19.04 -24.57
N ASN A 191 -14.16 -19.20 -25.51
CA ASN A 191 -14.30 -18.29 -26.65
C ASN A 191 -14.62 -16.84 -26.20
N ARG A 192 -14.08 -15.85 -26.91
CA ARG A 192 -14.36 -14.41 -26.65
C ARG A 192 -15.85 -14.10 -26.61
N THR A 193 -16.66 -14.74 -27.46
CA THR A 193 -18.13 -14.57 -27.47
C THR A 193 -18.77 -14.95 -26.13
N ASP A 194 -18.27 -15.99 -25.46
CA ASP A 194 -18.79 -16.41 -24.15
C ASP A 194 -18.47 -15.35 -23.08
N PHE A 195 -17.28 -14.75 -23.17
CA PHE A 195 -16.92 -13.60 -22.32
C PHE A 195 -17.77 -12.36 -22.64
N GLN A 196 -17.97 -12.04 -23.92
CA GLN A 196 -18.84 -10.93 -24.34
C GLN A 196 -20.24 -11.10 -23.76
N ASN A 197 -20.82 -12.31 -23.84
CA ASN A 197 -22.10 -12.65 -23.25
C ASN A 197 -22.08 -12.48 -21.71
N ALA A 198 -21.03 -12.94 -21.03
CA ALA A 198 -20.89 -12.78 -19.59
C ALA A 198 -20.81 -11.30 -19.15
N PHE A 199 -20.27 -10.43 -20.01
CA PHE A 199 -20.15 -8.99 -19.74
C PHE A 199 -21.29 -8.13 -20.30
N GLN A 200 -22.33 -8.73 -20.90
CA GLN A 200 -23.50 -7.98 -21.36
C GLN A 200 -24.26 -7.36 -20.18
N ASN A 201 -24.53 -6.05 -20.27
CA ASN A 201 -25.23 -5.27 -19.25
C ASN A 201 -24.61 -5.44 -17.85
N THR A 202 -23.29 -5.41 -17.77
CA THR A 202 -22.57 -5.52 -16.50
C THR A 202 -22.54 -4.18 -15.78
N CYS A 203 -22.95 -4.19 -14.51
CA CYS A 203 -22.90 -3.05 -13.61
C CYS A 203 -22.43 -3.51 -12.22
N ALA A 204 -22.09 -2.56 -11.36
CA ALA A 204 -21.74 -2.86 -9.97
C ALA A 204 -22.88 -3.64 -9.27
N ARG A 205 -22.51 -4.52 -8.34
CA ARG A 205 -23.37 -5.47 -7.58
C ARG A 205 -23.89 -6.67 -8.36
N LYS A 206 -23.66 -6.74 -9.68
CA LYS A 206 -24.05 -7.91 -10.46
C LYS A 206 -23.12 -9.09 -10.15
N SER A 207 -23.71 -10.27 -9.92
CA SER A 207 -22.97 -11.53 -9.93
C SER A 207 -22.93 -12.08 -11.35
N ILE A 208 -21.73 -12.36 -11.85
CA ILE A 208 -21.50 -12.94 -13.18
C ILE A 208 -20.72 -14.24 -13.06
N THR A 209 -21.04 -15.22 -13.90
CA THR A 209 -20.22 -16.42 -14.03
C THR A 209 -19.22 -16.18 -15.15
N LEU A 210 -17.93 -16.13 -14.81
CA LEU A 210 -16.89 -15.94 -15.82
C LEU A 210 -16.51 -17.26 -16.49
N PRO A 211 -16.39 -17.29 -17.83
CA PRO A 211 -15.72 -18.38 -18.52
C PRO A 211 -14.24 -18.51 -18.10
N ARG A 212 -13.61 -19.61 -18.49
CA ARG A 212 -12.21 -19.91 -18.14
C ARG A 212 -11.27 -19.08 -19.01
N LEU A 213 -10.47 -18.19 -18.40
CA LEU A 213 -9.45 -17.41 -19.11
C LEU A 213 -8.12 -18.17 -19.29
N GLY A 214 -8.14 -19.50 -19.22
CA GLY A 214 -6.95 -20.34 -19.19
C GLY A 214 -6.27 -20.39 -17.82
N GLN A 215 -5.75 -19.26 -17.34
CA GLN A 215 -5.17 -19.12 -16.00
C GLN A 215 -6.22 -18.71 -14.96
N LYS A 216 -5.97 -18.98 -13.68
CA LYS A 216 -6.86 -18.59 -12.57
C LYS A 216 -6.05 -17.96 -11.42
N PRO A 217 -6.58 -16.91 -10.77
CA PRO A 217 -5.98 -16.39 -9.55
C PRO A 217 -5.90 -17.43 -8.43
N LYS A 218 -4.97 -17.25 -7.50
CA LYS A 218 -4.94 -18.02 -6.25
C LYS A 218 -6.29 -17.96 -5.55
N HIS A 219 -6.77 -19.11 -5.10
CA HIS A 219 -8.05 -19.27 -4.41
C HIS A 219 -9.30 -18.85 -5.20
N PHE A 220 -9.19 -18.67 -6.52
CA PHE A 220 -10.37 -18.43 -7.35
C PHE A 220 -11.25 -19.67 -7.38
N ALA A 221 -12.55 -19.47 -7.17
CA ALA A 221 -13.56 -20.52 -7.01
C ALA A 221 -13.38 -21.44 -5.78
N GLU A 222 -12.50 -21.09 -4.84
CA GLU A 222 -12.49 -21.71 -3.53
C GLU A 222 -13.56 -21.08 -2.63
N GLY A 223 -14.28 -21.90 -1.86
CA GLY A 223 -15.35 -21.47 -0.97
C GLY A 223 -16.75 -21.51 -1.58
N TYR A 224 -17.72 -20.93 -0.87
CA TYR A 224 -19.15 -21.09 -1.18
C TYR A 224 -19.62 -20.34 -2.44
N GLN A 225 -18.87 -19.34 -2.90
CA GLN A 225 -19.21 -18.53 -4.08
C GLN A 225 -18.90 -19.24 -5.42
N GLY A 226 -18.04 -20.27 -5.42
CA GLY A 226 -17.62 -20.98 -6.63
C GLY A 226 -17.11 -20.03 -7.73
N ASN A 227 -17.47 -20.30 -8.99
CA ASN A 227 -17.03 -19.48 -10.15
C ASN A 227 -17.78 -18.14 -10.29
N ALA A 228 -18.63 -17.76 -9.33
CA ALA A 228 -19.32 -16.48 -9.36
C ALA A 228 -18.35 -15.34 -9.03
N LEU A 229 -18.29 -14.33 -9.90
CA LEU A 229 -17.58 -13.09 -9.68
C LEU A 229 -18.59 -11.96 -9.41
N LEU A 230 -18.43 -11.28 -8.28
CA LEU A 230 -19.22 -10.09 -7.96
C LEU A 230 -18.52 -8.84 -8.49
N VAL A 231 -19.21 -8.13 -9.38
CA VAL A 231 -18.70 -6.92 -9.99
C VAL A 231 -18.79 -5.77 -8.99
N THR A 232 -17.66 -5.21 -8.61
CA THR A 232 -17.61 -4.08 -7.66
C THR A 232 -17.63 -2.75 -8.40
N GLY A 233 -18.03 -1.66 -7.70
CA GLY A 233 -17.88 -0.32 -8.27
C GLY A 233 -16.42 0.04 -8.57
N GLN A 234 -15.46 -0.52 -7.82
CA GLN A 234 -14.04 -0.28 -8.06
C GLN A 234 -13.55 -0.96 -9.34
N MET A 235 -14.05 -2.18 -9.65
CA MET A 235 -13.77 -2.85 -10.91
C MET A 235 -14.23 -2.02 -12.11
N ILE A 236 -15.45 -1.49 -12.06
CA ILE A 236 -16.00 -0.62 -13.10
C ILE A 236 -15.18 0.67 -13.22
N ASN A 237 -14.91 1.36 -12.12
CA ASN A 237 -14.13 2.61 -12.15
C ASN A 237 -12.73 2.42 -12.74
N ILE A 238 -12.03 1.33 -12.38
CA ILE A 238 -10.71 1.02 -12.95
C ILE A 238 -10.85 0.67 -14.44
N TRP A 239 -11.88 -0.09 -14.81
CA TRP A 239 -12.14 -0.42 -16.21
C TRP A 239 -12.39 0.83 -17.05
N ASP A 240 -13.26 1.74 -16.60
CA ASP A 240 -13.56 3.00 -17.29
C ASP A 240 -12.30 3.85 -17.46
N GLU A 241 -11.44 3.88 -16.44
CA GLU A 241 -10.16 4.58 -16.48
C GLU A 241 -9.19 3.96 -17.50
N ILE A 242 -9.02 2.63 -17.52
CA ILE A 242 -8.05 1.99 -18.44
C ILE A 242 -8.60 1.85 -19.86
N SER A 243 -9.91 1.76 -20.05
CA SER A 243 -10.55 1.64 -21.37
C SER A 243 -10.65 2.96 -22.11
N ALA A 244 -10.62 4.09 -21.37
CA ALA A 244 -10.60 5.42 -21.95
C ALA A 244 -9.42 5.61 -22.93
N ASP A 245 -9.70 6.39 -23.97
CA ASP A 245 -8.66 6.89 -24.86
C ASP A 245 -7.75 7.85 -24.09
N SER A 246 -6.46 7.72 -24.30
CA SER A 246 -5.45 8.46 -23.57
C SER A 246 -4.29 8.78 -24.51
N ASP A 247 -3.76 9.99 -24.43
CA ASP A 247 -2.54 10.38 -25.12
C ASP A 247 -1.28 9.80 -24.47
N HIS A 248 -1.45 9.06 -23.37
CA HIS A 248 -0.35 8.48 -22.62
C HIS A 248 -0.63 7.03 -22.20
N SER A 249 0.45 6.28 -21.91
CA SER A 249 0.31 4.96 -21.29
C SER A 249 -0.34 5.05 -19.91
N ILE A 250 -1.22 4.09 -19.61
CA ILE A 250 -1.87 4.01 -18.30
C ILE A 250 -1.20 2.88 -17.51
N LYS A 251 -0.56 3.24 -16.40
CA LYS A 251 0.17 2.34 -15.52
C LYS A 251 -0.44 2.38 -14.13
N ARG A 252 -0.89 1.24 -13.62
CA ARG A 252 -1.50 1.15 -12.29
C ARG A 252 -0.85 0.06 -11.44
N VAL A 253 -0.82 0.32 -10.14
CA VAL A 253 -0.37 -0.62 -9.13
C VAL A 253 -1.51 -0.76 -8.13
N LEU A 254 -2.14 -1.94 -8.08
CA LEU A 254 -3.21 -2.20 -7.13
C LEU A 254 -2.59 -2.54 -5.78
N SER A 255 -2.76 -1.63 -4.84
CA SER A 255 -2.13 -1.62 -3.54
C SER A 255 -3.14 -1.84 -2.44
N GLY A 256 -2.89 -2.79 -1.55
CA GLY A 256 -3.82 -3.08 -0.47
C GLY A 256 -3.41 -4.33 0.28
N PRO A 257 -3.97 -4.56 1.47
CA PRO A 257 -3.62 -5.72 2.25
C PRO A 257 -4.00 -7.02 1.52
N MET A 258 -3.43 -8.13 1.95
CA MET A 258 -3.82 -9.45 1.46
C MET A 258 -5.33 -9.68 1.61
N GLY A 259 -5.96 -10.32 0.63
CA GLY A 259 -7.35 -10.79 0.79
C GLY A 259 -8.48 -9.76 0.62
N VAL A 260 -8.17 -8.54 0.17
CA VAL A 260 -9.18 -7.51 -0.15
C VAL A 260 -9.79 -7.63 -1.56
N GLY A 261 -9.35 -8.59 -2.36
CA GLY A 261 -9.90 -8.85 -3.71
C GLY A 261 -9.11 -8.27 -4.87
N LYS A 262 -7.82 -7.91 -4.69
CA LYS A 262 -6.98 -7.36 -5.77
C LYS A 262 -6.87 -8.31 -6.98
N SER A 263 -6.64 -9.60 -6.72
CA SER A 263 -6.55 -10.62 -7.76
C SER A 263 -7.89 -10.85 -8.50
N TYR A 264 -9.01 -10.64 -7.81
CA TYR A 264 -10.34 -10.68 -8.43
C TYR A 264 -10.56 -9.46 -9.35
N ILE A 265 -10.04 -8.28 -8.97
CA ILE A 265 -10.02 -7.10 -9.85
C ILE A 265 -9.15 -7.39 -11.09
N SER A 266 -7.93 -7.91 -10.90
CA SER A 266 -7.05 -8.28 -12.01
C SER A 266 -7.72 -9.26 -12.99
N TYR A 267 -8.36 -10.30 -12.47
CA TYR A 267 -9.07 -11.29 -13.29
C TYR A 267 -10.26 -10.70 -14.04
N PHE A 268 -11.03 -9.80 -13.40
CA PHE A 268 -12.09 -9.05 -14.05
C PHE A 268 -11.57 -8.22 -15.23
N LEU A 269 -10.49 -7.45 -15.02
CA LEU A 269 -9.92 -6.56 -16.04
C LEU A 269 -9.34 -7.35 -17.21
N ALA A 270 -8.60 -8.44 -16.93
CA ALA A 270 -8.06 -9.32 -17.97
C ALA A 270 -9.19 -9.96 -18.80
N SER A 271 -10.22 -10.49 -18.14
CA SER A 271 -11.37 -11.11 -18.80
C SER A 271 -12.15 -10.11 -19.65
N LYS A 272 -12.31 -8.88 -19.15
CA LYS A 272 -13.05 -7.81 -19.83
C LYS A 272 -12.30 -7.32 -21.08
N ALA A 273 -10.98 -7.11 -20.98
CA ALA A 273 -10.13 -6.78 -22.13
C ALA A 273 -10.13 -7.89 -23.18
N TYR A 274 -10.07 -9.16 -22.75
CA TYR A 274 -10.17 -10.31 -23.65
C TYR A 274 -11.52 -10.32 -24.39
N ALA A 275 -12.62 -10.06 -23.71
CA ALA A 275 -13.95 -9.96 -24.31
C ALA A 275 -14.05 -8.87 -25.39
N GLU A 276 -13.35 -7.75 -25.20
CA GLU A 276 -13.35 -6.61 -26.12
C GLU A 276 -12.30 -6.73 -27.24
N GLY A 277 -11.66 -7.89 -27.39
CA GLY A 277 -10.72 -8.13 -28.49
C GLY A 277 -9.36 -7.45 -28.31
N TRP A 278 -9.01 -7.03 -27.09
CA TRP A 278 -7.69 -6.46 -26.84
C TRP A 278 -6.62 -7.56 -26.86
N ILE A 279 -5.38 -7.15 -27.12
CA ILE A 279 -4.20 -8.01 -26.95
C ILE A 279 -3.84 -8.02 -25.46
N VAL A 280 -3.89 -9.18 -24.83
CA VAL A 280 -3.76 -9.33 -23.37
C VAL A 280 -2.61 -10.25 -23.01
N LEU A 281 -1.72 -9.80 -22.11
CA LEU A 281 -0.83 -10.68 -21.36
C LEU A 281 -1.27 -10.65 -19.90
N TYR A 282 -1.91 -11.73 -19.45
CA TYR A 282 -2.26 -11.93 -18.05
C TYR A 282 -1.36 -13.01 -17.46
N ILE A 283 -0.76 -12.72 -16.31
CA ILE A 283 0.04 -13.67 -15.53
C ILE A 283 -0.61 -13.74 -14.14
N ALA A 284 -1.26 -14.87 -13.84
CA ALA A 284 -2.04 -15.01 -12.61
C ALA A 284 -1.18 -15.24 -11.36
N ASP A 285 0.02 -15.82 -11.53
CA ASP A 285 0.99 -16.01 -10.45
C ASP A 285 2.40 -15.68 -10.93
N ALA A 286 2.94 -14.53 -10.53
CA ALA A 286 4.27 -14.12 -10.96
C ALA A 286 5.40 -15.03 -10.47
N SER A 287 5.16 -15.93 -9.49
CA SER A 287 6.17 -16.92 -9.10
C SER A 287 6.53 -17.88 -10.24
N ASP A 288 5.65 -18.05 -11.24
CA ASP A 288 5.94 -18.87 -12.41
C ASP A 288 7.09 -18.29 -13.26
N LEU A 289 7.40 -17.00 -13.09
CA LEU A 289 8.52 -16.33 -13.73
C LEU A 289 9.84 -16.43 -12.94
N ASP A 290 9.81 -16.90 -11.69
CA ASP A 290 11.01 -17.13 -10.86
C ASP A 290 11.72 -18.43 -11.27
N ALA A 291 12.17 -18.47 -12.52
CA ALA A 291 12.83 -19.63 -13.12
C ALA A 291 14.34 -19.59 -12.94
N GLU A 292 15.03 -20.72 -13.17
CA GLU A 292 16.50 -20.78 -13.09
C GLU A 292 17.18 -19.98 -14.21
N THR A 293 16.56 -19.89 -15.39
CA THR A 293 17.13 -19.27 -16.59
C THR A 293 16.14 -18.35 -17.29
N SER A 294 16.65 -17.36 -18.03
CA SER A 294 15.82 -16.45 -18.85
C SER A 294 15.03 -17.19 -19.92
N VAL A 295 15.53 -18.32 -20.42
CA VAL A 295 14.82 -19.16 -21.41
C VAL A 295 13.52 -19.68 -20.83
N ARG A 296 13.56 -20.22 -19.60
CA ARG A 296 12.35 -20.72 -18.91
C ARG A 296 11.37 -19.60 -18.56
N ALA A 297 11.86 -18.45 -18.10
CA ALA A 297 10.99 -17.30 -17.86
C ALA A 297 10.36 -16.78 -19.18
N GLY A 298 11.12 -16.77 -20.27
CA GLY A 298 10.65 -16.42 -21.61
C GLY A 298 9.60 -17.40 -22.13
N GLU A 299 9.80 -18.71 -21.91
CA GLU A 299 8.85 -19.77 -22.25
C GLU A 299 7.47 -19.54 -21.60
N VAL A 300 7.46 -19.14 -20.31
CA VAL A 300 6.24 -18.81 -19.57
C VAL A 300 5.51 -17.61 -20.19
N ILE A 301 6.24 -16.51 -20.46
CA ILE A 301 5.66 -15.32 -21.11
C ILE A 301 5.08 -15.68 -22.48
N CYS A 302 5.84 -16.39 -23.31
CA CYS A 302 5.41 -16.79 -24.64
C CYS A 302 4.16 -17.68 -24.57
N THR A 303 4.17 -18.70 -23.71
CA THR A 303 3.05 -19.62 -23.54
C THR A 303 1.76 -18.89 -23.17
N TYR A 304 1.81 -18.02 -22.16
CA TYR A 304 0.62 -17.29 -21.72
C TYR A 304 0.12 -16.27 -22.75
N PHE A 305 1.04 -15.54 -23.38
CA PHE A 305 0.68 -14.57 -24.41
C PHE A 305 0.05 -15.25 -25.63
N LEU A 306 0.66 -16.32 -26.15
CA LEU A 306 0.20 -16.99 -27.35
C LEU A 306 -1.14 -17.71 -27.10
N ALA A 307 -1.30 -18.38 -25.96
CA ALA A 307 -2.54 -19.06 -25.61
C ALA A 307 -3.74 -18.09 -25.55
N LEU A 308 -3.54 -16.88 -25.00
CA LEU A 308 -4.60 -15.87 -24.87
C LEU A 308 -4.94 -15.14 -26.17
N ASN A 309 -4.01 -15.04 -27.12
CA ASN A 309 -4.20 -14.16 -28.28
C ASN A 309 -4.16 -14.88 -29.63
N LYS A 310 -3.94 -16.20 -29.68
CA LYS A 310 -3.80 -16.95 -30.94
C LYS A 310 -4.99 -16.76 -31.89
N ASP A 311 -6.18 -16.49 -31.36
CA ASP A 311 -7.40 -16.27 -32.13
C ASP A 311 -7.48 -14.89 -32.82
N ILE A 312 -6.63 -13.93 -32.42
CA ILE A 312 -6.61 -12.55 -32.98
C ILE A 312 -5.25 -12.11 -33.51
N LEU A 313 -4.18 -12.87 -33.26
CA LEU A 313 -2.85 -12.53 -33.76
C LEU A 313 -2.77 -12.75 -35.27
N THR A 314 -2.47 -11.67 -36.00
CA THR A 314 -2.29 -11.71 -37.45
C THR A 314 -0.90 -12.24 -37.82
N ALA A 315 -0.70 -12.63 -39.08
CA ALA A 315 0.62 -13.02 -39.59
C ALA A 315 1.66 -11.91 -39.39
N ALA A 316 1.25 -10.64 -39.50
CA ALA A 316 2.12 -9.49 -39.25
C ALA A 316 2.54 -9.39 -37.77
N ASN A 317 1.61 -9.62 -36.83
CA ASN A 317 1.93 -9.62 -35.40
C ASN A 317 2.88 -10.77 -35.05
N LEU A 318 2.59 -11.98 -35.55
CA LEU A 318 3.42 -13.16 -35.33
C LEU A 318 4.83 -12.96 -35.89
N LYS A 319 4.96 -12.42 -37.10
CA LYS A 319 6.25 -12.07 -37.71
C LYS A 319 7.02 -11.04 -36.87
N TRP A 320 6.31 -10.06 -36.33
CA TRP A 320 6.91 -9.04 -35.48
C TRP A 320 7.44 -9.67 -34.18
N ILE A 321 6.69 -10.54 -33.49
CA ILE A 321 7.13 -11.07 -32.18
C ILE A 321 8.30 -12.07 -32.29
N VAL A 322 8.46 -12.72 -33.46
CA VAL A 322 9.61 -13.61 -33.72
C VAL A 322 10.78 -12.91 -34.40
N ARG A 323 10.75 -11.58 -34.56
CA ARG A 323 11.89 -10.84 -35.11
C ARG A 323 13.15 -11.13 -34.29
N HIS A 324 14.28 -11.31 -34.97
CA HIS A 324 15.56 -11.67 -34.33
C HIS A 324 15.62 -13.07 -33.67
N ALA A 325 14.56 -13.88 -33.74
CA ALA A 325 14.65 -15.30 -33.37
C ALA A 325 15.49 -16.12 -34.38
N ASP A 326 15.80 -15.52 -35.53
CA ASP A 326 16.67 -16.07 -36.57
C ASP A 326 18.16 -16.03 -36.21
N TYR A 327 18.59 -15.25 -35.21
CA TYR A 327 20.01 -15.20 -34.82
C TYR A 327 20.49 -16.54 -34.27
N PRO A 328 21.78 -16.91 -34.48
CA PRO A 328 22.32 -18.18 -34.04
C PRO A 328 22.42 -18.27 -32.50
N SER A 329 21.30 -18.52 -31.83
CA SER A 329 21.24 -18.80 -30.40
C SER A 329 20.14 -19.84 -30.10
N ASP A 330 20.32 -20.57 -29.00
CA ASP A 330 19.34 -21.49 -28.42
C ASP A 330 18.35 -20.77 -27.49
N LYS A 331 18.16 -19.45 -27.68
CA LYS A 331 17.38 -18.57 -26.78
C LYS A 331 16.18 -17.93 -27.49
N VAL A 332 15.50 -18.70 -28.34
CA VAL A 332 14.33 -18.22 -29.12
C VAL A 332 13.28 -17.60 -28.20
N GLU A 333 12.94 -18.27 -27.10
CA GLU A 333 11.93 -17.86 -26.13
C GLU A 333 12.28 -16.54 -25.42
N VAL A 334 13.57 -16.26 -25.23
CA VAL A 334 14.04 -15.00 -24.63
C VAL A 334 13.75 -13.85 -25.57
N PHE A 335 14.18 -13.96 -26.84
CA PHE A 335 13.95 -12.92 -27.83
C PHE A 335 12.46 -12.71 -28.09
N VAL A 336 11.68 -13.79 -28.19
CA VAL A 336 10.24 -13.70 -28.39
C VAL A 336 9.55 -13.06 -27.18
N ALA A 337 9.95 -13.37 -25.95
CA ALA A 337 9.40 -12.72 -24.76
C ALA A 337 9.75 -11.22 -24.68
N GLU A 338 10.99 -10.84 -24.96
CA GLU A 338 11.40 -9.43 -25.02
C GLU A 338 10.60 -8.67 -26.09
N ASN A 339 10.46 -9.28 -27.26
CA ASN A 339 9.62 -8.76 -28.32
C ASN A 339 8.17 -8.63 -27.85
N ILE A 340 7.54 -9.65 -27.25
CA ILE A 340 6.16 -9.55 -26.74
C ILE A 340 5.99 -8.34 -25.82
N LEU A 341 6.92 -8.10 -24.89
CA LEU A 341 6.87 -6.93 -24.00
C LEU A 341 7.02 -5.60 -24.76
N ASP A 342 7.85 -5.58 -25.80
CA ASP A 342 7.98 -4.44 -26.72
C ASP A 342 6.72 -4.23 -27.60
N PHE A 343 6.09 -5.31 -28.03
CA PHE A 343 4.86 -5.31 -28.84
C PHE A 343 3.71 -4.70 -28.04
N LEU A 344 3.56 -5.08 -26.77
CA LEU A 344 2.56 -4.53 -25.87
C LEU A 344 2.71 -3.01 -25.66
N LYS A 345 3.88 -2.43 -25.92
CA LYS A 345 4.07 -0.96 -25.90
C LYS A 345 3.78 -0.29 -27.23
N THR A 346 4.13 -0.96 -28.33
CA THR A 346 4.22 -0.36 -29.67
C THR A 346 3.06 -0.73 -30.60
N SER A 347 2.14 -1.59 -30.14
CA SER A 347 0.95 -1.96 -30.88
C SER A 347 0.08 -0.75 -31.24
N ASP A 348 -0.52 -0.85 -32.41
CA ASP A 348 -1.57 0.02 -32.94
C ASP A 348 -2.96 -0.28 -32.34
N HIS A 349 -3.09 -1.35 -31.54
CA HIS A 349 -4.33 -1.78 -30.88
C HIS A 349 -4.19 -1.75 -29.35
N LYS A 350 -5.29 -1.49 -28.63
CA LYS A 350 -5.29 -1.47 -27.15
C LYS A 350 -4.72 -2.77 -26.60
N THR A 351 -3.72 -2.63 -25.73
CA THR A 351 -3.03 -3.75 -25.09
C THR A 351 -3.15 -3.67 -23.58
N LEU A 352 -3.16 -4.82 -22.93
CA LEU A 352 -3.21 -4.90 -21.47
C LEU A 352 -2.23 -5.94 -20.95
N LEU A 353 -1.24 -5.50 -20.17
CA LEU A 353 -0.42 -6.35 -19.34
C LEU A 353 -0.95 -6.33 -17.90
N ILE A 354 -1.25 -7.50 -17.35
CA ILE A 354 -1.52 -7.66 -15.92
C ILE A 354 -0.60 -8.72 -15.35
N VAL A 355 0.15 -8.35 -14.30
CA VAL A 355 0.94 -9.29 -13.50
C VAL A 355 0.37 -9.31 -12.08
N ASP A 356 -0.29 -10.42 -11.75
CA ASP A 356 -0.82 -10.72 -10.42
C ASP A 356 0.23 -11.51 -9.63
N GLU A 357 0.13 -11.46 -8.30
CA GLU A 357 1.18 -11.94 -7.38
C GLU A 357 2.58 -11.40 -7.68
N HIS A 358 2.67 -10.21 -8.29
CA HIS A 358 3.90 -9.52 -8.68
C HIS A 358 4.91 -9.37 -7.54
N GLY A 359 4.45 -9.35 -6.28
CA GLY A 359 5.31 -9.32 -5.09
C GLY A 359 6.31 -10.49 -5.03
N ALA A 360 5.95 -11.66 -5.56
CA ALA A 360 6.80 -12.85 -5.59
C ALA A 360 8.17 -12.61 -6.26
N LEU A 361 8.21 -11.71 -7.24
CA LEU A 361 9.45 -11.34 -7.96
C LEU A 361 10.47 -10.60 -7.09
N PHE A 362 10.08 -10.15 -5.90
CA PHE A 362 10.89 -9.31 -5.02
C PHE A 362 11.19 -9.96 -3.66
N GLU A 363 10.76 -11.20 -3.44
CA GLU A 363 11.01 -11.89 -2.15
C GLU A 363 12.48 -12.19 -1.93
N LYS A 364 13.20 -12.57 -3.00
CA LYS A 364 14.64 -12.88 -2.98
C LYS A 364 15.49 -11.64 -3.22
N ASP A 365 16.74 -11.69 -2.74
CA ASP A 365 17.77 -10.68 -2.99
C ASP A 365 18.96 -11.34 -3.70
N PRO A 366 19.35 -10.91 -4.92
CA PRO A 366 18.71 -9.86 -5.72
C PRO A 366 17.30 -10.25 -6.21
N PRO A 367 16.40 -9.28 -6.47
CA PRO A 367 15.08 -9.53 -7.06
C PRO A 367 15.16 -10.31 -8.38
N VAL A 368 14.13 -11.09 -8.69
CA VAL A 368 14.07 -11.94 -9.89
C VAL A 368 14.35 -11.15 -11.19
N PRO A 369 13.80 -9.93 -11.39
CA PRO A 369 14.10 -9.14 -12.60
C PRO A 369 15.56 -8.69 -12.73
N THR A 370 16.30 -8.61 -11.62
CA THR A 370 17.75 -8.33 -11.63
C THR A 370 18.53 -9.58 -12.03
N ARG A 371 18.09 -10.75 -11.56
CA ARG A 371 18.70 -12.05 -11.88
C ARG A 371 18.40 -12.49 -13.32
N LEU A 372 17.22 -12.16 -13.83
CA LEU A 372 16.72 -12.53 -15.15
C LEU A 372 16.39 -11.26 -15.97
N PRO A 373 17.33 -10.74 -16.79
CA PRO A 373 17.16 -9.46 -17.50
C PRO A 373 15.92 -9.36 -18.40
N VAL A 374 15.43 -10.49 -18.93
CA VAL A 374 14.18 -10.57 -19.73
C VAL A 374 12.96 -10.04 -18.96
N LEU A 375 12.99 -10.08 -17.62
CA LEU A 375 11.93 -9.60 -16.74
C LEU A 375 12.15 -8.16 -16.25
N GLY A 376 13.24 -7.50 -16.65
CA GLY A 376 13.52 -6.10 -16.32
C GLY A 376 12.33 -5.14 -16.52
N PRO A 377 11.51 -5.30 -17.58
CA PRO A 377 10.28 -4.52 -17.78
C PRO A 377 9.25 -4.58 -16.64
N LEU A 378 9.22 -5.65 -15.86
CA LEU A 378 8.29 -5.84 -14.76
C LEU A 378 8.73 -5.07 -13.50
N MET A 379 10.03 -4.82 -13.35
CA MET A 379 10.58 -4.06 -12.24
C MET A 379 10.41 -2.54 -12.40
N ASN A 380 10.49 -2.03 -13.64
CA ASN A 380 10.60 -0.60 -13.91
C ASN A 380 9.39 -0.03 -14.66
N LEU A 381 8.54 0.74 -13.96
CA LEU A 381 7.38 1.41 -14.57
C LEU A 381 7.74 2.41 -15.69
N ASN A 382 8.99 2.89 -15.75
CA ASN A 382 9.42 3.79 -16.83
C ASN A 382 9.65 3.08 -18.15
N TYR A 383 9.83 1.75 -18.15
CA TYR A 383 9.91 0.96 -19.38
C TYR A 383 8.64 1.15 -20.24
N TRP A 384 7.50 1.30 -19.57
CA TRP A 384 6.19 1.59 -20.15
C TRP A 384 6.00 3.11 -20.32
N GLY A 385 6.95 3.81 -20.95
CA GLY A 385 7.01 5.27 -21.11
C GLY A 385 5.69 5.99 -21.41
N GLU A 386 5.59 7.28 -21.08
CA GLU A 386 4.32 8.02 -21.20
C GLU A 386 3.82 8.13 -22.65
N HIS A 387 4.68 8.12 -23.66
CA HIS A 387 4.30 8.27 -25.07
C HIS A 387 3.56 7.05 -25.68
N TYR A 388 3.51 5.91 -25.01
CA TYR A 388 2.82 4.70 -25.50
C TYR A 388 1.30 4.78 -25.23
N LYS A 389 0.60 5.61 -26.01
CA LYS A 389 -0.84 5.97 -25.89
C LYS A 389 -1.79 4.80 -25.62
N ILE A 390 -1.48 3.65 -26.20
CA ILE A 390 -2.38 2.50 -26.32
C ILE A 390 -2.05 1.41 -25.27
N SER A 391 -0.88 1.51 -24.61
CA SER A 391 -0.41 0.52 -23.65
C SER A 391 -1.06 0.70 -22.27
N ARG A 392 -1.56 -0.40 -21.69
CA ARG A 392 -2.11 -0.47 -20.32
C ARG A 392 -1.35 -1.51 -19.51
N VAL A 393 -0.95 -1.16 -18.29
CA VAL A 393 -0.13 -2.01 -17.43
C VAL A 393 -0.65 -1.97 -16.00
N ILE A 394 -0.88 -3.15 -15.42
CA ILE A 394 -1.33 -3.30 -14.04
C ILE A 394 -0.45 -4.30 -13.31
N PHE A 395 0.12 -3.88 -12.17
CA PHE A 395 0.81 -4.78 -11.26
C PHE A 395 0.05 -4.91 -9.95
N THR A 396 -0.04 -6.11 -9.41
CA THR A 396 -0.59 -6.34 -8.07
C THR A 396 0.01 -7.59 -7.43
N GLY A 397 -0.04 -7.70 -6.11
CA GLY A 397 0.31 -8.94 -5.43
C GLY A 397 -0.22 -9.02 -4.00
N THR A 398 -0.13 -10.20 -3.40
CA THR A 398 -0.56 -10.46 -2.02
C THR A 398 0.21 -9.62 -1.01
N ALA A 399 1.55 -9.69 -1.07
CA ALA A 399 2.51 -8.85 -0.34
C ALA A 399 3.25 -7.98 -1.37
N HIS A 400 2.81 -6.73 -1.53
CA HIS A 400 3.30 -5.84 -2.61
C HIS A 400 3.99 -4.59 -2.08
N ALA A 401 3.98 -4.37 -0.76
CA ALA A 401 4.48 -3.14 -0.17
C ALA A 401 5.99 -2.96 -0.38
N LYS A 402 6.77 -4.05 -0.43
CA LYS A 402 8.21 -3.98 -0.77
C LYS A 402 8.45 -3.31 -2.12
N TYR A 403 7.77 -3.80 -3.16
CA TYR A 403 7.86 -3.23 -4.51
C TYR A 403 7.45 -1.77 -4.55
N GLU A 404 6.30 -1.45 -3.94
CA GLU A 404 5.79 -0.08 -3.87
C GLU A 404 6.77 0.90 -3.23
N ARG A 405 7.58 0.44 -2.27
CA ARG A 405 8.49 1.29 -1.52
C ARG A 405 9.85 1.41 -2.14
N GLU A 406 10.43 0.29 -2.52
CA GLU A 406 11.83 0.18 -2.93
C GLU A 406 12.00 0.45 -4.44
N HIS A 407 10.98 0.21 -5.26
CA HIS A 407 11.11 0.25 -6.72
C HIS A 407 10.28 1.32 -7.42
N ILE A 408 9.22 1.83 -6.79
CA ILE A 408 8.47 2.96 -7.34
C ILE A 408 9.07 4.28 -6.84
N LYS A 409 9.50 5.17 -7.74
CA LYS A 409 9.96 6.52 -7.39
C LYS A 409 8.80 7.35 -6.82
N ASN A 410 9.06 8.15 -5.77
CA ASN A 410 8.03 8.88 -5.02
C ASN A 410 7.10 9.77 -5.88
N GLY A 411 7.60 10.38 -6.96
CA GLY A 411 6.78 11.17 -7.89
C GLY A 411 5.77 10.33 -8.70
N HIS A 412 6.08 9.07 -9.00
CA HIS A 412 5.18 8.17 -9.72
C HIS A 412 4.13 7.53 -8.81
N LYS A 413 4.45 7.32 -7.52
CA LYS A 413 3.53 6.70 -6.54
C LYS A 413 2.17 7.39 -6.50
N GLN A 414 2.12 8.71 -6.65
CA GLN A 414 0.84 9.42 -6.56
C GLN A 414 -0.06 9.25 -7.79
N LYS A 415 0.51 8.94 -8.95
CA LYS A 415 -0.20 8.80 -10.23
C LYS A 415 -0.55 7.35 -10.57
N CYS A 416 0.23 6.37 -10.11
CA CYS A 416 0.03 4.96 -10.47
C CYS A 416 -0.65 4.12 -9.39
N MET A 417 -0.68 4.54 -8.13
CA MET A 417 -1.20 3.70 -7.04
C MET A 417 -2.71 3.77 -6.93
N ILE A 418 -3.37 2.61 -6.98
CA ILE A 418 -4.79 2.45 -6.66
C ILE A 418 -4.88 1.72 -5.33
N PHE A 419 -5.41 2.37 -4.30
CA PHE A 419 -5.62 1.73 -3.01
C PHE A 419 -6.90 0.89 -3.03
N VAL A 420 -6.75 -0.41 -2.81
CA VAL A 420 -7.82 -1.40 -2.68
C VAL A 420 -8.01 -1.68 -1.20
N GLY A 421 -9.23 -1.44 -0.71
CA GLY A 421 -9.63 -1.67 0.67
C GLY A 421 -10.81 -2.63 0.75
N PRO A 422 -11.54 -2.64 1.88
CA PRO A 422 -12.85 -3.26 1.98
C PRO A 422 -13.75 -3.03 0.76
N ILE A 423 -14.48 -4.07 0.34
CA ILE A 423 -15.45 -3.91 -0.75
C ILE A 423 -16.69 -3.16 -0.27
N GLN A 424 -17.44 -2.57 -1.20
CA GLN A 424 -18.62 -1.78 -0.85
C GLN A 424 -19.66 -2.64 -0.11
N SER A 425 -20.31 -2.05 0.90
CA SER A 425 -21.26 -2.71 1.80
C SER A 425 -22.41 -3.40 1.08
N ASP A 426 -22.93 -2.78 0.02
CA ASP A 426 -24.01 -3.28 -0.83
C ASP A 426 -23.55 -4.41 -1.76
N VAL A 427 -22.31 -4.38 -2.26
CA VAL A 427 -21.71 -5.50 -3.01
C VAL A 427 -21.42 -6.68 -2.09
N PHE A 428 -20.94 -6.41 -0.88
CA PHE A 428 -20.68 -7.44 0.14
C PHE A 428 -21.98 -8.13 0.59
N ASP A 429 -23.11 -7.42 0.56
CA ASP A 429 -24.42 -8.01 0.80
C ASP A 429 -24.78 -9.09 -0.23
N GLU A 430 -24.50 -8.85 -1.51
CA GLU A 430 -24.70 -9.85 -2.57
C GLU A 430 -23.78 -11.06 -2.38
N LEU A 431 -22.57 -10.85 -1.86
CA LEU A 431 -21.65 -11.95 -1.53
C LEU A 431 -22.23 -12.86 -0.45
N MET A 432 -22.70 -12.29 0.66
CA MET A 432 -23.27 -13.08 1.75
C MET A 432 -24.58 -13.78 1.37
N GLN A 433 -25.34 -13.25 0.40
CA GLN A 433 -26.56 -13.91 -0.10
C GLN A 433 -26.28 -15.29 -0.70
N LEU A 434 -25.06 -15.54 -1.18
CA LEU A 434 -24.65 -16.85 -1.70
C LEU A 434 -24.43 -17.89 -0.59
N HIS A 435 -24.32 -17.47 0.67
CA HIS A 435 -24.11 -18.37 1.81
C HIS A 435 -25.42 -18.68 2.54
N SER A 436 -25.64 -19.95 2.88
CA SER A 436 -26.89 -20.44 3.48
C SER A 436 -27.24 -19.77 4.81
N VAL A 437 -26.24 -19.45 5.64
CA VAL A 437 -26.43 -18.81 6.97
C VAL A 437 -26.30 -17.29 6.92
N LEU A 438 -25.41 -16.75 6.09
CA LEU A 438 -25.07 -15.31 6.16
C LEU A 438 -26.07 -14.43 5.42
N LYS A 439 -26.95 -15.03 4.60
CA LYS A 439 -28.05 -14.34 3.93
C LYS A 439 -29.10 -13.77 4.90
N GLU A 440 -29.18 -14.29 6.13
CA GLU A 440 -30.16 -13.85 7.12
C GLU A 440 -29.88 -12.41 7.60
N PRO A 441 -30.84 -11.46 7.52
CA PRO A 441 -30.55 -10.02 7.69
C PRO A 441 -29.83 -9.65 8.99
N ASN A 442 -30.25 -10.21 10.13
CA ASN A 442 -29.64 -9.92 11.43
C ASN A 442 -28.22 -10.51 11.56
N ILE A 443 -27.94 -11.63 10.89
CA ILE A 443 -26.63 -12.26 10.85
C ILE A 443 -25.71 -11.48 9.91
N LYS A 444 -26.26 -11.07 8.76
CA LYS A 444 -25.59 -10.29 7.72
C LYS A 444 -24.93 -9.03 8.27
N GLU A 445 -25.70 -8.22 9.01
CA GLU A 445 -25.19 -6.97 9.57
C GLU A 445 -24.08 -7.18 10.61
N GLU A 446 -24.16 -8.22 11.42
CA GLU A 446 -23.12 -8.57 12.38
C GLU A 446 -21.85 -9.10 11.69
N ALA A 447 -22.00 -9.92 10.64
CA ALA A 447 -20.89 -10.38 9.81
C ALA A 447 -20.16 -9.21 9.12
N LYS A 448 -20.89 -8.22 8.59
CA LYS A 448 -20.31 -7.00 8.01
C LYS A 448 -19.47 -6.22 9.00
N LYS A 449 -20.00 -6.04 10.22
CA LYS A 449 -19.30 -5.34 11.30
C LYS A 449 -17.99 -6.02 11.61
N VAL A 450 -17.99 -7.33 11.91
CA VAL A 450 -16.77 -8.05 12.34
C VAL A 450 -15.72 -8.18 11.23
N THR A 451 -16.15 -8.30 9.98
CA THR A 451 -15.23 -8.50 8.84
C THR A 451 -14.80 -7.19 8.19
N ASN A 452 -15.49 -6.08 8.50
CA ASN A 452 -15.37 -4.80 7.81
C ASN A 452 -15.46 -4.97 6.28
N CYS A 453 -16.36 -5.84 5.80
CA CYS A 453 -16.54 -6.13 4.37
C CYS A 453 -15.25 -6.61 3.65
N VAL A 454 -14.34 -7.27 4.35
CA VAL A 454 -13.12 -7.84 3.76
C VAL A 454 -13.35 -9.31 3.40
N PRO A 455 -13.23 -9.72 2.11
CA PRO A 455 -13.49 -11.08 1.67
C PRO A 455 -12.69 -12.16 2.42
N ARG A 456 -11.40 -11.95 2.68
CA ARG A 456 -10.60 -12.91 3.47
C ARG A 456 -11.13 -13.10 4.89
N GLU A 457 -11.51 -12.02 5.56
CA GLU A 457 -12.05 -12.11 6.93
C GLU A 457 -13.42 -12.80 6.93
N LEU A 458 -14.21 -12.64 5.86
CA LEU A 458 -15.44 -13.40 5.65
C LEU A 458 -15.18 -14.90 5.49
N LEU A 459 -14.17 -15.29 4.72
CA LEU A 459 -13.80 -16.70 4.57
C LEU A 459 -13.28 -17.30 5.88
N HIS A 460 -12.54 -16.54 6.69
CA HIS A 460 -12.16 -16.99 8.04
C HIS A 460 -13.38 -17.19 8.94
N LEU A 461 -14.35 -16.28 8.90
CA LEU A 461 -15.60 -16.41 9.66
C LEU A 461 -16.39 -17.64 9.21
N VAL A 462 -16.53 -17.88 7.91
CA VAL A 462 -17.22 -19.06 7.36
C VAL A 462 -16.50 -20.34 7.79
N GLY A 463 -15.18 -20.41 7.63
CA GLY A 463 -14.40 -21.58 8.06
C GLY A 463 -14.52 -21.85 9.57
N PHE A 464 -14.61 -20.79 10.39
CA PHE A 464 -14.86 -20.92 11.81
C PHE A 464 -16.26 -21.48 12.09
N ILE A 465 -17.30 -20.92 11.47
CA ILE A 465 -18.69 -21.39 11.61
C ILE A 465 -18.80 -22.88 11.24
N ASP A 466 -18.23 -23.26 10.10
CA ASP A 466 -18.24 -24.66 9.63
C ASP A 466 -17.53 -25.60 10.61
N SER A 467 -16.47 -25.10 11.28
CA SER A 467 -15.71 -25.87 12.26
C SER A 467 -16.48 -26.14 13.56
N LEU A 468 -17.43 -25.27 13.93
CA LEU A 468 -18.21 -25.40 15.17
C LEU A 468 -19.15 -26.62 15.14
N LYS A 469 -19.50 -27.12 13.94
CA LYS A 469 -20.47 -28.23 13.74
C LYS A 469 -21.82 -28.02 14.45
N ILE A 470 -22.17 -26.76 14.72
CA ILE A 470 -23.47 -26.38 15.29
C ILE A 470 -24.37 -25.82 14.20
N THR A 471 -25.67 -26.10 14.28
CA THR A 471 -26.65 -25.42 13.44
C THR A 471 -26.93 -24.05 14.04
N ILE A 472 -26.58 -22.99 13.31
CA ILE A 472 -26.96 -21.63 13.68
C ILE A 472 -28.45 -21.47 13.34
N THR A 473 -29.30 -21.63 14.35
CA THR A 473 -30.77 -21.61 14.21
C THR A 473 -31.38 -20.24 14.44
N ASN A 474 -30.65 -19.30 15.05
CA ASN A 474 -31.13 -17.95 15.34
C ASN A 474 -29.96 -16.95 15.47
N ALA A 475 -30.30 -15.66 15.58
CA ALA A 475 -29.33 -14.58 15.70
C ALA A 475 -28.52 -14.62 17.01
N SER A 476 -29.07 -15.12 18.12
CA SER A 476 -28.34 -15.17 19.40
C SER A 476 -27.24 -16.25 19.41
N HIS A 477 -27.49 -17.40 18.80
CA HIS A 477 -26.47 -18.42 18.56
C HIS A 477 -25.35 -17.89 17.66
N PHE A 478 -25.70 -17.12 16.63
CA PHE A 478 -24.71 -16.46 15.78
C PHE A 478 -23.86 -15.46 16.55
N GLN A 479 -24.47 -14.61 17.39
CA GLN A 479 -23.74 -13.63 18.20
C GLN A 479 -22.74 -14.29 19.16
N HIS A 480 -23.09 -15.43 19.76
CA HIS A 480 -22.14 -16.18 20.59
C HIS A 480 -20.96 -16.70 19.76
N ALA A 481 -21.24 -17.35 18.62
CA ALA A 481 -20.20 -17.82 17.70
C ALA A 481 -19.30 -16.68 17.20
N LEU A 482 -19.89 -15.51 16.93
CA LEU A 482 -19.18 -14.32 16.48
C LEU A 482 -18.21 -13.79 17.53
N LYS A 483 -18.61 -13.80 18.81
CA LYS A 483 -17.75 -13.37 19.92
C LYS A 483 -16.56 -14.32 20.12
N GLU A 484 -16.80 -15.63 20.01
CA GLU A 484 -15.74 -16.64 20.05
C GLU A 484 -14.78 -16.46 18.85
N PHE A 485 -15.32 -16.30 17.64
CA PHE A 485 -14.54 -16.01 16.44
C PHE A 485 -13.68 -14.75 16.62
N GLU A 486 -14.27 -13.67 17.11
CA GLU A 486 -13.55 -12.40 17.32
C GLU A 486 -12.39 -12.59 18.30
N ASN A 487 -12.59 -13.28 19.42
CA ASN A 487 -11.53 -13.55 20.40
C ASN A 487 -10.38 -14.34 19.76
N HIS A 488 -10.69 -15.45 19.07
CA HIS A 488 -9.70 -16.26 18.37
C HIS A 488 -8.94 -15.43 17.33
N ARG A 489 -9.67 -14.65 16.53
CA ARG A 489 -9.08 -13.84 15.46
C ARG A 489 -8.20 -12.72 16.00
N VAL A 490 -8.58 -12.10 17.12
CA VAL A 490 -7.77 -11.09 17.82
C VAL A 490 -6.44 -11.71 18.27
N ASP A 491 -6.46 -12.91 18.84
CA ASP A 491 -5.25 -13.55 19.34
C ASP A 491 -4.29 -13.96 18.20
N ASP A 492 -4.83 -14.48 17.09
CA ASP A 492 -4.04 -14.79 15.88
C ASP A 492 -3.34 -13.55 15.31
N ILE A 493 -4.07 -12.43 15.21
CA ILE A 493 -3.54 -11.17 14.70
C ILE A 493 -2.52 -10.58 15.67
N LEU A 494 -2.80 -10.60 16.97
CA LEU A 494 -1.89 -10.11 18.00
C LEU A 494 -0.57 -10.88 17.97
N LEU A 495 -0.64 -12.20 17.86
CA LEU A 495 0.56 -13.05 17.72
C LEU A 495 1.39 -12.65 16.50
N SER A 496 0.74 -12.43 15.36
CA SER A 496 1.42 -12.00 14.13
C SER A 496 2.10 -10.63 14.29
N ALA A 497 1.41 -9.67 14.91
CA ALA A 497 1.96 -8.34 15.19
C ALA A 497 3.13 -8.38 16.19
N GLN A 498 3.05 -9.23 17.22
CA GLN A 498 4.10 -9.45 18.21
C GLN A 498 5.34 -10.10 17.59
N GLN A 499 5.16 -11.13 16.77
CA GLN A 499 6.25 -11.79 16.06
C GLN A 499 7.02 -10.80 15.19
N TYR A 500 6.30 -9.94 14.46
CA TYR A 500 6.91 -8.85 13.70
C TYR A 500 7.68 -7.87 14.60
N TYR A 501 7.07 -7.38 15.68
CA TYR A 501 7.71 -6.42 16.57
C TYR A 501 8.99 -6.96 17.23
N ASN A 502 8.98 -8.24 17.61
CA ASN A 502 10.08 -8.88 18.31
C ASN A 502 11.36 -8.94 17.46
N VAL A 503 11.24 -9.00 16.13
CA VAL A 503 12.39 -9.03 15.22
C VAL A 503 12.90 -7.64 14.81
N LEU A 504 12.21 -6.56 15.21
CA LEU A 504 12.61 -5.19 14.88
C LEU A 504 13.81 -4.71 15.69
N GLN A 505 14.65 -3.88 15.05
CA GLN A 505 15.70 -3.12 15.73
C GLN A 505 15.11 -1.96 16.54
N THR A 506 15.87 -1.42 17.50
CA THR A 506 15.39 -0.36 18.42
C THR A 506 14.77 0.84 17.71
N ASN A 507 15.44 1.38 16.67
CA ASN A 507 14.92 2.54 15.92
C ASN A 507 13.61 2.22 15.18
N GLU A 508 13.48 1.00 14.66
CA GLU A 508 12.27 0.54 13.96
C GLU A 508 11.12 0.32 14.95
N ARG A 509 11.41 -0.13 16.18
CA ARG A 509 10.41 -0.25 17.25
C ARG A 509 9.80 1.10 17.62
N THR A 510 10.63 2.13 17.76
CA THR A 510 10.15 3.50 18.01
C THR A 510 9.25 3.98 16.87
N ARG A 511 9.68 3.80 15.61
CA ARG A 511 8.86 4.18 14.45
C ARG A 511 7.55 3.39 14.38
N TYR A 512 7.56 2.11 14.75
CA TYR A 512 6.36 1.27 14.81
C TYR A 512 5.38 1.78 15.86
N TYR A 513 5.88 2.11 17.06
CA TYR A 513 5.08 2.75 18.11
C TYR A 513 4.44 4.04 17.62
N GLU A 514 5.23 4.95 17.03
CA GLU A 514 4.74 6.22 16.48
C GLU A 514 3.70 6.02 15.37
N SER A 515 3.88 5.00 14.51
CA SER A 515 2.92 4.64 13.46
C SER A 515 1.59 4.21 14.05
N LEU A 516 1.59 3.34 15.07
CA LEU A 516 0.38 2.94 15.79
C LEU A 516 -0.27 4.12 16.52
N THR A 517 0.52 4.95 17.20
CA THR A 517 0.02 6.17 17.85
C THR A 517 -0.68 7.09 16.86
N SER A 518 -0.08 7.35 15.68
CA SER A 518 -0.69 8.20 14.65
C SER A 518 -1.96 7.61 14.02
N MET A 519 -2.07 6.28 13.99
CA MET A 519 -3.26 5.58 13.49
C MET A 519 -4.44 5.73 14.45
N PHE A 520 -4.20 5.68 15.77
CA PHE A 520 -5.25 5.84 16.79
C PHE A 520 -5.48 7.31 17.19
N LEU A 521 -4.51 8.21 16.98
CA LEU A 521 -4.63 9.64 17.26
C LEU A 521 -4.48 10.46 15.97
N PRO A 522 -5.58 10.66 15.21
CA PRO A 522 -5.54 11.20 13.85
C PRO A 522 -5.16 12.69 13.75
N ASN A 523 -5.05 13.40 14.88
CA ASN A 523 -4.57 14.78 14.91
C ASN A 523 -3.05 14.90 14.76
N ARG A 524 -2.33 13.77 14.82
CA ARG A 524 -0.88 13.75 14.73
C ARG A 524 -0.40 13.59 13.28
N PRO A 525 0.81 14.07 12.96
CA PRO A 525 1.44 13.78 11.70
C PRO A 525 1.45 12.28 11.44
N THR A 526 0.99 11.87 10.27
CA THR A 526 0.93 10.46 9.92
C THR A 526 2.35 9.89 9.79
N VAL A 527 2.67 8.90 10.61
CA VAL A 527 3.92 8.16 10.52
C VAL A 527 3.68 6.90 9.71
N GLN A 528 4.53 6.67 8.71
CA GLN A 528 4.38 5.52 7.82
C GLN A 528 4.93 4.25 8.48
N PHE A 529 4.09 3.22 8.58
CA PHE A 529 4.49 1.84 8.88
C PHE A 529 5.58 1.35 7.93
N ASP A 530 6.37 0.34 8.28
CA ASP A 530 7.32 -0.28 7.33
C ASP A 530 6.60 -1.18 6.30
N TRP A 531 7.22 -1.48 5.15
CA TRP A 531 6.61 -2.38 4.18
C TRP A 531 6.41 -3.79 4.72
N LYS A 532 7.32 -4.33 5.54
CA LYS A 532 7.20 -5.66 6.13
C LYS A 532 5.94 -5.77 6.99
N PHE A 533 5.60 -4.69 7.70
CA PHE A 533 4.35 -4.63 8.47
C PHE A 533 3.12 -4.56 7.57
N LEU A 534 3.18 -3.76 6.50
CA LEU A 534 2.05 -3.65 5.55
C LEU A 534 1.71 -5.00 4.91
N ASP A 535 2.73 -5.80 4.61
CA ASP A 535 2.58 -7.12 4.01
C ASP A 535 1.98 -8.17 4.97
N LEU A 536 1.94 -7.91 6.29
CA LEU A 536 1.13 -8.72 7.23
C LEU A 536 -0.38 -8.61 6.94
N GLY A 537 -0.80 -7.57 6.22
CA GLY A 537 -2.19 -7.38 5.81
C GLY A 537 -3.13 -7.11 7.00
N LEU A 538 -2.66 -6.43 8.04
CA LEU A 538 -3.42 -6.09 9.26
C LEU A 538 -4.07 -4.70 9.19
N ILE A 539 -3.60 -3.86 8.28
CA ILE A 539 -4.08 -2.50 8.05
C ILE A 539 -4.29 -2.26 6.55
N TYR A 540 -5.21 -1.37 6.21
CA TYR A 540 -5.35 -0.89 4.84
C TYR A 540 -5.05 0.61 4.75
N ARG A 541 -4.70 1.03 3.54
CA ARG A 541 -4.39 2.43 3.22
C ARG A 541 -5.49 3.03 2.37
N TYR A 542 -5.72 4.32 2.53
CA TYR A 542 -6.52 5.10 1.59
C TYR A 542 -5.94 6.50 1.47
N LYS A 543 -6.24 7.18 0.37
CA LYS A 543 -5.77 8.55 0.11
C LYS A 543 -6.93 9.52 0.28
N LYS A 544 -6.70 10.59 1.04
CA LYS A 544 -7.61 11.73 1.16
C LYS A 544 -6.81 13.02 1.13
N GLU A 545 -7.18 13.96 0.26
CA GLU A 545 -6.51 15.27 0.16
C GLU A 545 -4.98 15.18 -0.02
N GLY A 546 -4.49 14.18 -0.77
CA GLY A 546 -3.05 13.98 -0.97
C GLY A 546 -2.33 13.21 0.15
N ILE A 547 -2.99 13.00 1.29
CA ILE A 547 -2.44 12.33 2.48
C ILE A 547 -2.87 10.86 2.47
N THR A 548 -1.90 9.96 2.73
CA THR A 548 -2.17 8.53 2.93
C THR A 548 -2.52 8.30 4.39
N HIS A 549 -3.70 7.76 4.63
CA HIS A 549 -4.17 7.36 5.95
C HIS A 549 -4.09 5.84 6.13
N TYR A 550 -3.98 5.41 7.38
CA TYR A 550 -3.91 4.00 7.77
C TYR A 550 -5.10 3.69 8.67
N LEU A 551 -5.77 2.56 8.42
CA LEU A 551 -6.85 2.07 9.26
C LEU A 551 -6.67 0.58 9.53
N PRO A 552 -7.04 0.09 10.73
CA PRO A 552 -7.14 -1.34 10.99
C PRO A 552 -8.03 -2.01 9.94
N LEU A 553 -7.65 -3.22 9.52
CA LEU A 553 -8.39 -3.94 8.48
C LEU A 553 -9.84 -4.23 8.86
N CYS A 554 -10.06 -4.64 10.10
CA CYS A 554 -11.36 -5.04 10.67
C CYS A 554 -11.34 -4.86 12.20
N PRO A 555 -12.48 -4.93 12.91
CA PRO A 555 -12.51 -4.83 14.37
C PRO A 555 -11.58 -5.79 15.13
N PRO A 556 -11.45 -7.08 14.74
CA PRO A 556 -10.43 -7.96 15.32
C PRO A 556 -9.00 -7.40 15.19
N ALA A 557 -8.64 -6.86 14.01
CA ALA A 557 -7.35 -6.22 13.81
C ALA A 557 -7.18 -4.96 14.67
N GLN A 558 -8.22 -4.14 14.80
CA GLN A 558 -8.21 -2.96 15.66
C GLN A 558 -7.93 -3.34 17.12
N LYS A 559 -8.67 -4.32 17.66
CA LYS A 559 -8.50 -4.83 19.03
C LYS A 559 -7.11 -5.41 19.25
N ALA A 560 -6.61 -6.21 18.31
CA ALA A 560 -5.27 -6.79 18.39
C ALA A 560 -4.17 -5.73 18.35
N LEU A 561 -4.26 -4.75 17.44
CA LEU A 561 -3.29 -3.67 17.34
C LEU A 561 -3.37 -2.71 18.53
N LEU A 562 -4.56 -2.52 19.13
CA LEU A 562 -4.70 -1.77 20.37
C LEU A 562 -4.10 -2.53 21.56
N LYS A 563 -4.34 -3.84 21.68
CA LYS A 563 -3.66 -4.71 22.67
C LYS A 563 -2.14 -4.60 22.54
N MET A 564 -1.63 -4.65 21.30
CA MET A 564 -0.21 -4.43 21.01
C MET A 564 0.25 -3.06 21.49
N TYR A 565 -0.49 -1.99 21.14
CA TYR A 565 -0.18 -0.63 21.55
C TYR A 565 -0.12 -0.47 23.08
N THR A 566 -1.07 -1.07 23.81
CA THR A 566 -1.12 -1.01 25.28
C THR A 566 0.02 -1.76 25.97
N SER A 567 0.70 -2.68 25.26
CA SER A 567 1.87 -3.37 25.79
C SER A 567 3.14 -2.50 25.82
N PHE A 568 3.12 -1.38 25.09
CA PHE A 568 4.24 -0.44 25.08
C PHE A 568 4.20 0.48 26.28
N ASP A 569 5.38 0.72 26.85
CA ASP A 569 5.56 1.80 27.79
C ASP A 569 5.64 3.15 27.06
N LEU A 570 5.42 4.24 27.80
CA LEU A 570 5.53 5.57 27.22
C LEU A 570 6.98 5.86 26.78
N PRO A 571 7.18 6.60 25.68
CA PRO A 571 8.50 7.05 25.27
C PRO A 571 9.21 7.83 26.40
N GLU A 572 10.52 7.65 26.52
CA GLU A 572 11.30 8.22 27.65
C GLU A 572 11.23 9.75 27.68
N ASN A 573 11.19 10.40 26.51
CA ASN A 573 10.98 11.84 26.42
C ASN A 573 9.61 12.25 26.99
N VAL A 574 8.54 11.52 26.70
CA VAL A 574 7.19 11.77 27.23
C VAL A 574 7.17 11.56 28.74
N LYS A 575 7.80 10.49 29.25
CA LYS A 575 7.93 10.25 30.69
C LYS A 575 8.68 11.39 31.39
N ASN A 576 9.79 11.84 30.83
CA ASN A 576 10.58 12.93 31.41
C ASN A 576 9.79 14.24 31.44
N GLN A 577 9.05 14.58 30.37
CA GLN A 577 8.18 15.76 30.36
C GLN A 577 7.01 15.62 31.35
N LEU A 578 6.46 14.41 31.52
CA LEU A 578 5.40 14.14 32.50
C LEU A 578 5.90 14.34 33.94
N LYS A 579 7.13 13.89 34.26
CA LYS A 579 7.76 14.07 35.59
C LYS A 579 7.87 15.54 35.98
N ILE A 580 8.30 16.39 35.04
CA ILE A 580 8.45 17.83 35.27
C ILE A 580 7.17 18.64 35.02
N GLY A 581 6.11 18.01 34.52
CA GLY A 581 4.82 18.65 34.23
C GLY A 581 4.85 19.62 33.06
N ASN A 582 5.71 19.41 32.06
CA ASN A 582 5.92 20.30 30.92
C ASN A 582 5.63 19.65 29.56
N LEU A 583 4.59 18.81 29.51
CA LEU A 583 4.14 18.18 28.28
C LEU A 583 3.59 19.22 27.30
N ASN A 584 3.90 19.07 26.02
CA ASN A 584 3.15 19.75 24.98
C ASN A 584 1.79 19.06 24.74
N GLY A 585 0.92 19.67 23.91
CA GLY A 585 -0.43 19.15 23.65
C GLY A 585 -0.44 17.71 23.13
N ASP A 586 0.40 17.43 22.12
CA ASP A 586 0.47 16.11 21.49
C ASP A 586 1.02 15.05 22.44
N GLN A 587 2.04 15.39 23.24
CA GLN A 587 2.61 14.50 24.25
C GLN A 587 1.62 14.20 25.37
N PHE A 588 0.83 15.19 25.79
CA PHE A 588 -0.20 14.97 26.80
C PHE A 588 -1.32 14.09 26.27
N GLU A 589 -1.80 14.33 25.04
CA GLU A 589 -2.83 13.50 24.41
C GLU A 589 -2.35 12.06 24.23
N GLU A 590 -1.10 11.86 23.81
CA GLU A 590 -0.46 10.54 23.71
C GLU A 590 -0.45 9.80 25.05
N ALA A 591 0.08 10.46 26.08
CA ALA A 591 0.23 9.89 27.41
C ALA A 591 -1.13 9.53 28.01
N LEU A 592 -2.10 10.45 27.89
CA LEU A 592 -3.46 10.26 28.36
C LEU A 592 -4.14 9.11 27.62
N PHE A 593 -4.09 9.10 26.29
CA PHE A 593 -4.69 8.05 25.46
C PHE A 593 -4.13 6.69 25.83
N ASN A 594 -2.81 6.52 25.83
CA ASN A 594 -2.14 5.27 26.18
C ASN A 594 -2.60 4.74 27.54
N ARG A 595 -2.61 5.59 28.59
CA ARG A 595 -3.01 5.14 29.93
C ARG A 595 -4.50 4.89 30.09
N LEU A 596 -5.35 5.61 29.35
CA LEU A 596 -6.78 5.29 29.28
C LEU A 596 -6.95 3.90 28.66
N VAL A 597 -6.44 3.66 27.45
CA VAL A 597 -6.66 2.37 26.76
C VAL A 597 -5.98 1.19 27.45
N SER A 598 -4.87 1.38 28.15
CA SER A 598 -4.26 0.33 29.00
C SER A 598 -5.12 -0.05 30.21
N ARG A 599 -6.12 0.77 30.54
CA ARG A 599 -7.12 0.51 31.58
C ARG A 599 -8.50 0.14 31.00
N CYS A 600 -8.56 -0.24 29.73
CA CYS A 600 -9.76 -0.80 29.12
C CYS A 600 -10.27 -2.00 29.94
N ASN A 601 -11.59 -2.14 30.08
CA ASN A 601 -12.27 -3.11 30.93
C ASN A 601 -12.04 -2.94 32.45
N THR A 602 -11.49 -1.80 32.88
CA THR A 602 -11.37 -1.45 34.30
C THR A 602 -12.17 -0.19 34.64
N THR A 603 -12.37 0.05 35.93
CA THR A 603 -13.04 1.26 36.43
C THR A 603 -12.00 2.31 36.77
N ILE A 604 -12.05 3.46 36.11
CA ILE A 604 -11.21 4.62 36.42
C ILE A 604 -12.05 5.62 37.21
N GLN A 605 -11.64 5.92 38.44
CA GLN A 605 -12.26 6.95 39.27
C GLN A 605 -11.36 8.17 39.29
N LEU A 606 -11.93 9.33 38.96
CA LEU A 606 -11.24 10.61 38.96
C LEU A 606 -11.95 11.54 39.94
N ASN A 607 -11.22 12.01 40.94
CA ASN A 607 -11.68 13.12 41.77
C ASN A 607 -11.78 14.37 40.91
N THR A 608 -12.85 15.13 41.12
CA THR A 608 -13.08 16.31 40.29
C THR A 608 -13.30 17.54 41.14
N THR A 609 -13.00 18.68 40.52
CA THR A 609 -13.24 20.00 41.09
C THR A 609 -14.14 20.81 40.14
N ASP A 610 -14.59 21.97 40.59
CA ASP A 610 -15.03 23.02 39.68
C ASP A 610 -13.83 23.81 39.12
N LEU A 611 -14.11 24.81 38.29
CA LEU A 611 -13.09 25.69 37.71
C LEU A 611 -12.39 26.62 38.73
N ASN A 612 -12.73 26.54 40.01
CA ASN A 612 -12.11 27.27 41.12
C ASN A 612 -11.56 26.34 42.22
N ASN A 613 -11.27 25.08 41.85
CA ASN A 613 -10.67 24.06 42.71
C ASN A 613 -11.52 23.63 43.92
N ASN A 614 -12.83 23.91 43.91
CA ASN A 614 -13.71 23.37 44.93
C ASN A 614 -14.06 21.93 44.57
N ASN A 615 -13.95 21.02 45.53
CA ASN A 615 -14.26 19.61 45.31
C ASN A 615 -15.70 19.42 44.80
N ARG A 616 -15.83 18.54 43.81
CA ARG A 616 -17.08 18.09 43.22
C ARG A 616 -17.18 16.57 43.41
N ASN A 617 -18.08 15.94 42.67
CA ASN A 617 -18.30 14.50 42.73
C ASN A 617 -17.20 13.73 41.96
N VAL A 618 -16.97 12.48 42.32
CA VAL A 618 -16.12 11.58 41.55
C VAL A 618 -16.76 11.29 40.19
N ILE A 619 -15.97 11.33 39.12
CA ILE A 619 -16.37 10.81 37.81
C ILE A 619 -15.83 9.40 37.66
N THR A 620 -16.69 8.50 37.20
CA THR A 620 -16.31 7.12 36.87
C THR A 620 -16.28 6.96 35.35
N LEU A 621 -15.12 6.55 34.83
CA LEU A 621 -14.97 6.15 33.43
C LEU A 621 -14.84 4.64 33.40
N GLN A 622 -15.78 3.97 32.72
CA GLN A 622 -15.76 2.53 32.50
C GLN A 622 -16.10 2.28 31.03
N PHE A 623 -15.15 1.67 30.31
CA PHE A 623 -15.30 1.35 28.90
C PHE A 623 -14.63 0.00 28.60
N ASN A 624 -15.14 -0.71 27.61
CA ASN A 624 -14.68 -2.04 27.22
C ASN A 624 -14.02 -2.08 25.84
N ASP A 625 -14.07 -0.98 25.11
CA ASP A 625 -13.46 -0.85 23.79
C ASP A 625 -13.13 0.62 23.46
N TYR A 626 -12.47 0.83 22.34
CA TYR A 626 -12.13 2.12 21.79
C TYR A 626 -12.61 2.22 20.33
N GLY A 627 -13.09 3.39 19.91
CA GLY A 627 -13.58 3.60 18.55
C GLY A 627 -13.28 5.00 18.00
N LEU A 628 -12.99 5.08 16.71
CA LEU A 628 -12.83 6.34 15.98
C LEU A 628 -14.14 6.69 15.27
N ILE A 629 -14.68 7.88 15.54
CA ILE A 629 -15.83 8.42 14.79
C ILE A 629 -15.31 8.93 13.45
N LYS A 630 -15.81 8.40 12.34
CA LYS A 630 -15.36 8.80 11.00
C LYS A 630 -16.00 10.15 10.58
N PRO A 631 -15.39 10.91 9.64
CA PRO A 631 -15.96 12.18 9.16
C PRO A 631 -17.39 12.10 8.59
N SER A 632 -17.79 10.95 8.05
CA SER A 632 -19.16 10.70 7.55
C SER A 632 -20.13 10.22 8.63
N GLN A 633 -19.64 10.01 9.85
CA GLN A 633 -20.41 9.48 10.97
C GLN A 633 -20.60 10.56 12.03
N LEU A 634 -21.75 10.47 12.70
CA LEU A 634 -22.16 11.43 13.74
C LEU A 634 -21.90 10.90 15.15
N SER A 635 -21.69 9.59 15.32
CA SER A 635 -21.29 8.94 16.56
C SER A 635 -20.72 7.55 16.23
N LEU A 636 -20.51 6.70 17.24
CA LEU A 636 -20.22 5.27 17.02
C LEU A 636 -21.50 4.44 16.74
N GLY A 637 -22.68 5.03 16.92
CA GLY A 637 -23.98 4.39 16.72
C GLY A 637 -24.47 3.59 17.94
N PRO A 638 -25.70 3.05 17.87
CA PRO A 638 -26.35 2.39 18.99
C PRO A 638 -25.57 1.18 19.53
N GLY A 639 -25.59 0.99 20.86
CA GLY A 639 -24.92 -0.12 21.55
C GLY A 639 -23.43 0.11 21.86
N ASN A 640 -22.89 1.28 21.54
CA ASN A 640 -21.49 1.64 21.78
C ASN A 640 -21.30 2.59 22.98
N ASP A 641 -22.24 2.64 23.91
CA ASP A 641 -22.22 3.51 25.09
C ASP A 641 -21.05 3.24 26.04
N LYS A 642 -20.51 2.00 26.00
CA LYS A 642 -19.31 1.57 26.73
C LYS A 642 -18.03 1.62 25.90
N VAL A 643 -18.06 2.22 24.72
CA VAL A 643 -16.88 2.39 23.86
C VAL A 643 -16.35 3.82 24.03
N LEU A 644 -15.05 3.96 24.33
CA LEU A 644 -14.41 5.27 24.36
C LEU A 644 -14.27 5.78 22.91
N GLY A 645 -15.15 6.69 22.52
CA GLY A 645 -15.13 7.30 21.19
C GLY A 645 -14.17 8.46 21.11
N ARG A 646 -13.27 8.48 20.11
CA ARG A 646 -12.46 9.65 19.75
C ARG A 646 -13.10 10.34 18.54
N GLY A 647 -13.35 11.64 18.66
CA GLY A 647 -13.76 12.47 17.53
C GLY A 647 -12.69 12.58 16.45
N PHE A 648 -13.07 12.69 15.17
CA PHE A 648 -12.11 12.99 14.11
C PHE A 648 -11.60 14.43 14.20
N ASN A 649 -10.53 14.76 13.46
CA ASN A 649 -9.99 16.13 13.43
C ASN A 649 -11.07 17.13 12.99
N ARG A 650 -11.32 18.16 13.80
CA ARG A 650 -12.40 19.16 13.63
C ARG A 650 -13.81 18.65 13.92
N TYR A 651 -14.01 17.38 14.25
CA TYR A 651 -15.25 16.95 14.91
C TYR A 651 -15.40 17.79 16.18
N PRO A 652 -16.51 18.55 16.32
CA PRO A 652 -16.43 19.78 17.08
C PRO A 652 -16.13 19.55 18.57
N ARG A 653 -15.40 20.48 19.18
CA ARG A 653 -15.27 20.75 20.63
C ARG A 653 -14.76 19.64 21.57
N PHE A 654 -15.16 18.38 21.45
CA PHE A 654 -14.80 17.30 22.38
C PHE A 654 -13.78 16.35 21.78
N ASP A 655 -12.81 15.94 22.59
CA ASP A 655 -11.77 15.00 22.19
C ASP A 655 -12.28 13.56 22.31
N TYR A 656 -12.91 13.25 23.45
CA TYR A 656 -13.46 11.93 23.74
C TYR A 656 -14.92 11.98 24.17
N MET A 657 -15.65 10.92 23.85
CA MET A 657 -17.02 10.68 24.30
C MET A 657 -17.14 9.27 24.87
N LEU A 658 -17.83 9.14 26.00
CA LEU A 658 -18.14 7.85 26.63
C LEU A 658 -19.59 7.89 27.10
N GLY A 659 -20.48 7.27 26.33
CA GLY A 659 -21.91 7.39 26.54
C GLY A 659 -22.34 8.87 26.63
N PRO A 660 -23.03 9.32 27.68
CA PRO A 660 -23.43 10.72 27.84
C PRO A 660 -22.33 11.63 28.43
N ILE A 661 -21.09 11.15 28.56
CA ILE A 661 -19.94 11.93 29.06
C ILE A 661 -19.13 12.49 27.89
N PHE A 662 -18.96 13.81 27.87
CA PHE A 662 -18.20 14.53 26.84
C PHE A 662 -16.93 15.13 27.45
N ILE A 663 -15.76 14.84 26.87
CA ILE A 663 -14.45 15.14 27.47
C ILE A 663 -13.65 16.06 26.54
N GLN A 664 -13.22 17.21 27.05
CA GLN A 664 -12.22 18.09 26.43
C GLN A 664 -10.88 17.93 27.14
N VAL A 665 -9.78 17.86 26.40
CA VAL A 665 -8.44 17.73 26.96
C VAL A 665 -7.54 18.87 26.50
N SER A 666 -6.78 19.47 27.42
CA SER A 666 -5.80 20.49 27.04
C SER A 666 -4.73 20.71 28.10
N ILE A 667 -3.52 21.05 27.65
CA ILE A 667 -2.46 21.56 28.54
C ILE A 667 -2.72 23.00 29.01
N SER A 668 -3.63 23.74 28.37
CA SER A 668 -4.01 25.09 28.80
C SER A 668 -4.96 25.04 30.00
N ASN A 669 -5.07 26.15 30.74
CA ASN A 669 -6.18 26.31 31.67
C ASN A 669 -7.50 26.47 30.89
N PHE A 670 -8.64 26.21 31.56
CA PHE A 670 -9.94 26.24 30.91
C PHE A 670 -10.26 27.58 30.26
N THR A 671 -9.97 28.69 30.93
CA THR A 671 -10.26 30.04 30.43
C THR A 671 -9.58 30.31 29.09
N SER A 672 -8.27 30.04 29.01
CA SER A 672 -7.47 30.21 27.79
C SER A 672 -7.85 29.22 26.70
N HIS A 673 -8.25 28.01 27.08
CA HIS A 673 -8.72 27.02 26.11
C HIS A 673 -10.09 27.41 25.53
N ASN A 674 -11.05 27.75 26.37
CA ASN A 674 -12.44 28.05 26.01
C ASN A 674 -12.62 29.42 25.31
N SER A 675 -11.60 30.29 25.33
CA SER A 675 -11.64 31.59 24.64
C SER A 675 -11.61 31.46 23.11
N LYS A 676 -11.08 30.35 22.58
CA LYS A 676 -11.01 30.12 21.13
C LYS A 676 -12.36 29.67 20.61
N SER A 677 -12.77 30.19 19.44
CA SER A 677 -14.04 29.82 18.81
C SER A 677 -14.16 28.31 18.53
N SER A 678 -13.04 27.64 18.25
CA SER A 678 -12.94 26.22 17.92
C SER A 678 -13.07 25.27 19.11
N THR A 679 -12.99 25.77 20.35
CA THR A 679 -12.99 24.98 21.59
C THR A 679 -14.01 25.48 22.61
N ASN A 680 -14.66 26.62 22.34
CA ASN A 680 -15.70 27.20 23.19
C ASN A 680 -16.90 26.26 23.33
N ILE A 681 -17.19 25.84 24.57
CA ILE A 681 -18.26 24.90 24.90
C ILE A 681 -19.65 25.41 24.51
N ARG A 682 -19.90 26.74 24.55
CA ARG A 682 -21.23 27.28 24.17
C ARG A 682 -21.59 26.94 22.73
N GLN A 683 -20.60 26.71 21.87
CA GLN A 683 -20.83 26.33 20.49
C GLN A 683 -21.33 24.89 20.34
N ALA A 684 -21.07 24.00 21.32
CA ALA A 684 -21.61 22.62 21.31
C ALA A 684 -23.13 22.58 21.54
N PHE A 685 -23.72 23.66 22.08
CA PHE A 685 -25.15 23.84 22.32
C PHE A 685 -25.84 24.67 21.24
N LYS A 686 -25.11 25.12 20.22
CA LYS A 686 -25.67 25.86 19.08
C LYS A 686 -25.88 24.92 17.90
N PRO A 687 -26.86 25.21 17.01
CA PRO A 687 -27.03 24.48 15.77
C PRO A 687 -25.71 24.33 15.03
N MET A 688 -25.36 23.11 14.65
CA MET A 688 -24.10 22.85 13.97
C MET A 688 -24.13 23.44 12.56
N SER A 689 -23.03 24.03 12.11
CA SER A 689 -22.85 24.38 10.70
C SER A 689 -22.41 23.14 9.91
N ALA A 690 -22.66 23.14 8.59
CA ALA A 690 -22.16 22.09 7.71
C ALA A 690 -20.65 21.88 7.91
N GLN A 691 -20.22 20.62 7.98
CA GLN A 691 -18.82 20.24 8.08
C GLN A 691 -18.45 19.27 6.96
N ALA A 692 -17.16 19.11 6.71
CA ALA A 692 -16.68 18.18 5.69
C ALA A 692 -17.15 16.75 6.02
N GLY A 693 -18.04 16.20 5.20
CA GLY A 693 -18.62 14.86 5.37
C GLY A 693 -19.96 14.82 6.12
N ILE A 694 -20.46 15.96 6.65
CA ILE A 694 -21.74 16.07 7.35
C ILE A 694 -22.59 17.15 6.67
N SER A 695 -23.69 16.73 6.05
CA SER A 695 -24.64 17.62 5.37
C SER A 695 -25.55 18.38 6.34
N LEU A 696 -26.09 19.53 5.90
CA LEU A 696 -27.13 20.26 6.65
C LEU A 696 -28.37 19.42 6.91
N MET A 697 -28.72 18.52 5.97
CA MET A 697 -29.82 17.59 6.11
C MET A 697 -29.57 16.59 7.25
N GLN A 698 -28.34 16.08 7.38
CA GLN A 698 -27.95 15.23 8.51
C GLN A 698 -27.96 15.98 9.84
N ILE A 699 -27.53 17.25 9.86
CA ILE A 699 -27.56 18.08 11.07
C ILE A 699 -29.00 18.35 11.51
N ASN A 700 -29.87 18.69 10.56
CA ASN A 700 -31.28 19.00 10.79
C ASN A 700 -31.51 20.05 11.90
N GLY A 701 -30.69 21.10 11.91
CA GLY A 701 -30.74 22.19 12.91
C GLY A 701 -30.30 21.82 14.33
N ARG A 702 -29.92 20.56 14.58
CA ARG A 702 -29.49 20.09 15.90
C ARG A 702 -28.09 20.58 16.25
N ASN A 703 -27.83 20.70 17.55
CA ASN A 703 -26.48 20.95 18.04
C ASN A 703 -25.67 19.65 18.15
N GLN A 704 -24.39 19.78 18.48
CA GLN A 704 -23.48 18.64 18.53
C GLN A 704 -23.90 17.56 19.53
N ILE A 705 -24.31 17.97 20.72
CA ILE A 705 -24.65 17.04 21.81
C ILE A 705 -25.91 16.27 21.43
N GLU A 706 -26.91 16.97 20.90
CA GLU A 706 -28.15 16.36 20.36
C GLU A 706 -27.85 15.35 19.27
N ILE A 707 -27.03 15.72 18.28
CA ILE A 707 -26.64 14.82 17.19
C ILE A 707 -26.00 13.54 17.71
N TYR A 708 -25.00 13.67 18.59
CA TYR A 708 -24.30 12.50 19.13
C TYR A 708 -25.26 11.60 19.92
N LEU A 709 -26.07 12.18 20.81
CA LEU A 709 -26.99 11.41 21.65
C LEU A 709 -28.13 10.77 20.86
N ASP A 710 -28.66 11.47 19.86
CA ASP A 710 -29.70 10.95 18.97
C ASP A 710 -29.20 9.71 18.21
N GLU A 711 -27.97 9.74 17.73
CA GLU A 711 -27.39 8.62 16.99
C GLU A 711 -27.02 7.44 17.90
N MET A 712 -26.67 7.69 19.15
CA MET A 712 -26.34 6.65 20.13
C MET A 712 -27.58 6.00 20.75
N TYR A 713 -28.63 6.78 21.00
CA TYR A 713 -29.76 6.37 21.85
C TYR A 713 -31.13 6.49 21.17
N GLY A 714 -31.19 7.00 19.94
CA GLY A 714 -32.43 7.32 19.22
C GLY A 714 -32.85 8.78 19.41
N PRO A 715 -33.79 9.28 18.59
CA PRO A 715 -34.14 10.69 18.54
C PRO A 715 -34.82 11.20 19.82
N GLY A 716 -35.00 12.52 19.89
CA GLY A 716 -35.77 13.21 20.93
C GLY A 716 -34.91 13.94 21.95
N HIS A 717 -33.60 14.04 21.73
CA HIS A 717 -32.71 14.79 22.60
C HIS A 717 -32.78 16.30 22.34
N SER A 718 -32.73 17.07 23.41
CA SER A 718 -32.54 18.52 23.39
C SER A 718 -31.45 18.89 24.38
N ALA A 719 -30.49 19.69 23.94
CA ALA A 719 -29.40 20.21 24.76
C ALA A 719 -29.37 21.74 24.67
N ARG A 720 -29.46 22.42 25.81
CA ARG A 720 -29.37 23.88 25.87
C ARG A 720 -28.68 24.35 27.13
N ILE A 721 -28.22 25.60 27.10
CA ILE A 721 -27.77 26.33 28.28
C ILE A 721 -28.96 27.16 28.77
N ASP A 722 -29.38 26.98 30.02
CA ASP A 722 -30.49 27.74 30.60
C ASP A 722 -30.09 29.16 31.02
N LEU A 723 -31.05 29.92 31.56
CA LEU A 723 -30.84 31.29 32.02
C LEU A 723 -29.88 31.39 33.21
N GLN A 724 -29.64 30.29 33.92
CA GLN A 724 -28.70 30.18 35.03
C GLN A 724 -27.33 29.62 34.58
N ASN A 725 -27.07 29.57 33.27
CA ASN A 725 -25.88 28.98 32.65
C ASN A 725 -25.70 27.47 32.92
N LYS A 726 -26.74 26.76 33.35
CA LYS A 726 -26.69 25.31 33.55
C LYS A 726 -26.92 24.56 32.26
N PHE A 727 -26.30 23.40 32.14
CA PHE A 727 -26.46 22.50 31.01
C PHE A 727 -27.71 21.66 31.21
N VAL A 728 -28.74 21.91 30.40
CA VAL A 728 -29.99 21.17 30.42
C VAL A 728 -30.03 20.25 29.21
N VAL A 729 -29.85 18.95 29.45
CA VAL A 729 -29.92 17.91 28.42
C VAL A 729 -31.03 16.94 28.76
N THR A 730 -32.00 16.84 27.86
CA THR A 730 -33.21 16.04 28.05
C THR A 730 -33.47 15.16 26.85
N ARG A 731 -34.16 14.05 27.06
CA ARG A 731 -34.79 13.22 26.03
C ARG A 731 -36.28 13.16 26.32
N ASP A 732 -37.10 13.58 25.37
CA ASP A 732 -38.56 13.63 25.53
C ASP A 732 -38.99 14.35 26.83
N GLY A 733 -38.27 15.43 27.17
CA GLY A 733 -38.50 16.23 28.38
C GLY A 733 -37.92 15.66 29.69
N LYS A 734 -37.35 14.45 29.70
CA LYS A 734 -36.70 13.86 30.88
C LYS A 734 -35.19 14.08 30.84
N CYS A 735 -34.57 14.43 31.97
CA CYS A 735 -33.11 14.61 32.04
C CYS A 735 -32.35 13.35 31.59
N VAL A 736 -31.32 13.51 30.77
CA VAL A 736 -30.44 12.42 30.36
C VAL A 736 -29.57 11.99 31.55
N PRO A 737 -29.73 10.76 32.08
CA PRO A 737 -28.95 10.31 33.22
C PRO A 737 -27.45 10.29 32.90
N GLY A 738 -26.64 10.74 33.85
CA GLY A 738 -25.18 10.69 33.72
C GLY A 738 -24.56 11.70 32.75
N PHE A 739 -25.34 12.61 32.14
CA PHE A 739 -24.78 13.66 31.27
C PHE A 739 -23.75 14.52 32.01
N ARG A 740 -22.55 14.63 31.45
CA ARG A 740 -21.44 15.43 32.01
C ARG A 740 -20.59 16.02 30.90
N ILE A 741 -20.12 17.24 31.12
CA ILE A 741 -19.01 17.83 30.36
C ILE A 741 -17.79 17.90 31.29
N VAL A 742 -16.71 17.25 30.87
CA VAL A 742 -15.47 17.09 31.63
C VAL A 742 -14.34 17.83 30.93
N TYR A 743 -13.61 18.65 31.67
CA TYR A 743 -12.38 19.28 31.22
C TYR A 743 -11.20 18.67 31.95
N ILE A 744 -10.28 18.04 31.21
CA ILE A 744 -9.06 17.44 31.74
C ILE A 744 -7.88 18.36 31.43
N ARG A 745 -7.23 18.87 32.47
CA ARG A 745 -6.05 19.72 32.34
C ARG A 745 -4.76 18.89 32.34
N GLY A 746 -3.91 19.13 31.34
CA GLY A 746 -2.63 18.43 31.14
C GLY A 746 -1.39 19.16 31.63
N SER A 747 -1.54 20.22 32.42
CA SER A 747 -0.43 20.97 33.01
C SER A 747 -0.65 21.20 34.50
N PRO A 748 0.43 21.28 35.31
CA PRO A 748 0.34 21.55 36.73
C PRO A 748 -0.38 22.86 37.06
N GLY A 749 -0.91 22.91 38.27
CA GLY A 749 -1.42 24.13 38.89
C GLY A 749 -2.91 24.09 39.17
N THR A 750 -3.29 24.77 40.25
CA THR A 750 -4.67 24.80 40.73
C THR A 750 -5.54 25.69 39.83
N PRO A 751 -6.75 25.23 39.45
CA PRO A 751 -7.70 26.09 38.75
C PRO A 751 -8.19 27.20 39.71
N ASN A 752 -8.10 28.46 39.27
CA ASN A 752 -8.55 29.62 40.04
C ASN A 752 -9.34 30.57 39.14
N HIS A 753 -10.46 30.07 38.59
CA HIS A 753 -11.30 30.78 37.64
C HIS A 753 -12.71 31.00 38.20
N SER A 754 -12.80 31.71 39.32
CA SER A 754 -14.06 32.01 40.03
C SER A 754 -15.13 32.63 39.11
N GLU A 755 -14.75 33.51 38.18
CA GLU A 755 -15.67 34.07 37.18
C GLU A 755 -16.20 33.01 36.22
N LYS A 756 -15.35 32.06 35.78
CA LYS A 756 -15.77 30.98 34.89
C LYS A 756 -16.67 29.95 35.56
N VAL A 757 -16.58 29.78 36.88
CA VAL A 757 -17.56 28.97 37.63
C VAL A 757 -18.96 29.56 37.50
N ARG A 758 -19.11 30.88 37.44
CA ARG A 758 -20.43 31.52 37.21
C ARG A 758 -20.91 31.37 35.78
N GLU A 759 -20.00 31.41 34.81
CA GLU A 759 -20.33 31.22 33.40
C GLU A 759 -20.62 29.77 33.02
N PHE A 760 -20.01 28.81 33.70
CA PHE A 760 -20.08 27.38 33.42
C PHE A 760 -20.08 26.54 34.72
N PRO A 761 -21.13 26.63 35.53
CA PRO A 761 -21.21 26.00 36.86
C PRO A 761 -21.22 24.47 36.84
N ASP A 762 -21.54 23.87 35.69
CA ASP A 762 -21.72 22.43 35.51
C ASP A 762 -20.52 21.74 34.86
N ILE A 763 -19.48 22.49 34.49
CA ILE A 763 -18.23 21.89 33.99
C ILE A 763 -17.53 21.20 35.16
N VAL A 764 -17.19 19.95 34.92
CA VAL A 764 -16.41 19.16 35.85
C VAL A 764 -14.94 19.21 35.43
N HIS A 765 -14.06 19.62 36.34
CA HIS A 765 -12.64 19.79 36.09
C HIS A 765 -11.83 18.64 36.71
N VAL A 766 -10.91 18.06 35.95
CA VAL A 766 -9.91 17.11 36.46
C VAL A 766 -8.53 17.75 36.37
N THR A 767 -7.86 17.84 37.53
CA THR A 767 -6.52 18.45 37.63
C THR A 767 -5.45 17.54 37.04
N PHE A 768 -4.31 18.14 36.67
CA PHE A 768 -3.15 17.37 36.22
C PHE A 768 -2.64 16.45 37.33
N GLU A 769 -2.68 16.89 38.58
CA GLU A 769 -2.25 16.12 39.75
C GLU A 769 -3.10 14.86 39.97
N GLU A 770 -4.42 14.96 39.77
CA GLU A 770 -5.32 13.80 39.82
C GLU A 770 -5.06 12.84 38.65
N ILE A 771 -4.91 13.36 37.44
CA ILE A 771 -4.56 12.53 36.29
C ILE A 771 -3.22 11.82 36.52
N ARG A 772 -2.23 12.55 37.04
CA ARG A 772 -0.90 12.04 37.36
C ARG A 772 -0.96 10.93 38.41
N SER A 773 -1.70 11.12 39.51
CA SER A 773 -1.82 10.12 40.57
C SER A 773 -2.58 8.88 40.09
N GLN A 774 -3.68 9.06 39.37
CA GLN A 774 -4.55 7.95 38.98
C GLN A 774 -3.99 7.18 37.80
N LEU A 775 -3.51 7.85 36.75
CA LEU A 775 -3.16 7.21 35.48
C LEU A 775 -1.66 6.96 35.32
N PHE A 776 -0.81 7.66 36.07
CA PHE A 776 0.65 7.57 35.94
C PHE A 776 1.41 7.23 37.24
N PRO A 777 0.90 6.35 38.13
CA PRO A 777 1.49 6.14 39.46
C PRO A 777 2.92 5.58 39.43
N ASN A 778 3.30 4.84 38.38
CA ASN A 778 4.58 4.10 38.30
C ASN A 778 5.62 4.76 37.37
N ILE A 779 5.33 5.94 36.81
CA ILE A 779 6.29 6.67 35.96
C ILE A 779 7.17 7.60 36.79
N ILE A 780 6.77 7.85 38.04
CA ILE A 780 7.42 8.75 38.98
C ILE A 780 8.31 7.94 39.91
#